data_AF-A0A8H2XWY8-F1
#
_entry.id   AF-A0A8H2XWY8-F1
#
_cell.length_a   1.000
_cell.length_b   1.000
_cell.length_c   1.000
_cell.angle_alpha   90.00
_cell.angle_beta   90.00
_cell.angle_gamma   90.00
#
_symmetry.space_group_name_H-M   'P 1'
#
loop_
_entity.id
_entity.type
_entity.pdbx_description
1 polymer ?
#
loop_
_entity_poly.entity_id
_entity_poly.type
_entity_poly.pdbx_seq_one_letter_code
_entity_poly.pdbx_strand_id
1 'polypeptide(L)'
;MEPTKQEGTYDFLIPEASLTRGPTVRVVPIKPSRKRSVEGFSFLGSSLSQENGHWQRYALRFEFNPSAVTRGVHVVRVIVKYTPSGGRPHDKYLKLRAIIGSPEDHQTLQPITSFEPISRKELKDDWHRGRMIQDKPHQRTLDFKPLDYYDVPKEFWKQAQAFVEREADAEIHLQSLLPHQLNVRTYKQHWSHLLWHEEIAMCNQLKQYDMKNKTIDKLPSGKYSLHVPGLEEKRPSVIVSDLVAIRKPGLNPNSRQPVYGGYVTEVQRSNVIMQLHGEFPHVVNQEWETRFTVNRLVLRRMHDAISRATVESERLLFPEESHKKPRASLSARLSIDRRISSNERQRLAVEQIVALGPGDIPFIIFGPPGTGKTTVVVEAIHQVVKTRPESHLLVCAPSNSAADLLATRLAQVYPRSQLLRLNAPTRSFDALPVGLRKYSALESDGRTFTAPAKDDLKKFRIIVSTCFYASVPMALEVENHFTHVFVDEAGHASESEIMIPILQNASPTTNVIISGDPKQLGPIIQSKACNKLGMSVSFLERMTKRTVYTIESGDYRGSNIVKLLQNYRSHPAILRFSNTVFYGGELQSCADPVILSRLTRFHKLPQPGFPVIFHSICGENQREGKSPSYFNIDEATLVKHYVRALIDEGSYGLNSNLIGVITPYRQQCVKVRQLLYKEGYGGVEVKVTEDWQGQEKRVIIISTVRSDPELLEEGALKFLGFVTSPRRTNVALTRAQALMIVIGNGPVLLLDPFWNSFIRYVYASGGCTGDDLEGFIQPQGDYGSGIFADMRRENQDYMDQIDQDDLWDALRRASQSWDSRS
;
A
#
# COMPACT_ATOMS: atom_id res chain seq x y z
N MET A 1 8.67 48.46 -8.77
CA MET A 1 7.83 48.10 -7.61
C MET A 1 7.32 49.36 -6.94
N GLU A 2 6.04 49.41 -6.56
CA GLU A 2 5.53 50.43 -5.62
C GLU A 2 6.12 50.12 -4.23
N PRO A 3 6.72 51.09 -3.51
CA PRO A 3 7.38 50.85 -2.22
C PRO A 3 6.45 50.33 -1.11
N THR A 4 5.13 50.43 -1.29
CA THR A 4 4.11 50.16 -0.28
C THR A 4 3.45 48.78 -0.37
N LYS A 5 3.75 47.95 -1.38
CA LYS A 5 3.19 46.58 -1.47
C LYS A 5 4.15 45.53 -0.90
N GLN A 6 3.54 44.57 -0.21
CA GLN A 6 4.12 43.46 0.56
C GLN A 6 5.13 42.61 -0.23
N GLU A 7 5.94 41.85 0.50
CA GLU A 7 6.74 40.73 -0.01
C GLU A 7 5.95 39.88 -1.02
N GLY A 8 6.60 39.45 -2.11
CA GLY A 8 5.90 38.74 -3.19
C GLY A 8 6.79 37.72 -3.91
N THR A 9 6.14 36.68 -4.44
CA THR A 9 6.73 35.61 -5.26
C THR A 9 6.40 35.86 -6.73
N TYR A 10 7.37 35.67 -7.63
CA TYR A 10 7.20 35.84 -9.07
C TYR A 10 7.60 34.56 -9.81
N ASP A 11 6.66 34.00 -10.59
CA ASP A 11 6.78 32.70 -11.24
C ASP A 11 7.02 32.82 -12.76
N PHE A 12 8.00 32.07 -13.27
CA PHE A 12 8.34 32.01 -14.69
C PHE A 12 8.40 30.55 -15.17
N LEU A 13 7.80 30.23 -16.31
CA LEU A 13 7.91 28.92 -16.95
C LEU A 13 8.88 29.02 -18.13
N ILE A 14 9.94 28.22 -18.11
CA ILE A 14 11.03 28.23 -19.09
C ILE A 14 11.01 26.90 -19.86
N PRO A 15 10.77 26.91 -21.19
CA PRO A 15 10.82 25.70 -21.99
C PRO A 15 12.22 25.08 -21.99
N GLU A 16 12.33 23.78 -21.78
CA GLU A 16 13.60 23.03 -21.74
C GLU A 16 14.47 23.23 -23.01
N ALA A 17 13.85 23.33 -24.19
CA ALA A 17 14.55 23.63 -25.44
C ALA A 17 15.32 24.97 -25.42
N SER A 18 14.91 25.91 -24.56
CA SER A 18 15.53 27.23 -24.41
C SER A 18 16.88 27.18 -23.67
N LEU A 19 17.20 26.08 -22.99
CA LEU A 19 18.47 25.90 -22.28
C LEU A 19 19.66 25.92 -23.25
N THR A 20 19.49 25.45 -24.49
CA THR A 20 20.56 25.46 -25.51
C THR A 20 20.98 26.86 -25.96
N ARG A 21 20.15 27.88 -25.73
CA ARG A 21 20.39 29.28 -26.16
C ARG A 21 20.49 30.28 -25.00
N GLY A 22 20.29 29.83 -23.76
CA GLY A 22 20.20 30.68 -22.58
C GLY A 22 18.91 31.52 -22.57
N PRO A 23 17.95 31.30 -21.65
CA PRO A 23 16.75 32.12 -21.58
C PRO A 23 17.13 33.54 -21.12
N THR A 24 17.01 34.52 -22.01
CA THR A 24 17.28 35.93 -21.69
C THR A 24 15.97 36.65 -21.35
N VAL A 25 15.67 36.80 -20.06
CA VAL A 25 14.65 37.75 -19.59
C VAL A 25 15.23 39.17 -19.76
N ARG A 26 14.58 40.06 -20.52
CA ARG A 26 15.11 41.39 -20.89
C ARG A 26 14.26 42.55 -20.34
N VAL A 27 14.88 43.42 -19.51
CA VAL A 27 14.65 44.88 -19.41
C VAL A 27 15.98 45.55 -18.91
N VAL A 28 16.31 46.79 -19.33
CA VAL A 28 17.66 47.47 -19.32
C VAL A 28 17.53 49.02 -19.09
N PRO A 29 18.52 49.87 -18.68
CA PRO A 29 19.62 49.82 -17.66
C PRO A 29 19.68 51.00 -16.59
N ILE A 30 20.40 50.81 -15.45
CA ILE A 30 21.03 51.74 -14.46
C ILE A 30 22.18 51.00 -13.72
N LYS A 31 23.23 51.76 -13.33
CA LYS A 31 24.54 51.34 -12.80
C LYS A 31 24.63 51.14 -11.26
N PRO A 32 25.66 50.41 -10.77
CA PRO A 32 25.57 49.50 -9.62
C PRO A 32 26.44 49.86 -8.38
N SER A 33 26.24 49.13 -7.28
CA SER A 33 27.34 48.69 -6.40
C SER A 33 27.59 47.18 -6.56
N ARG A 34 28.84 46.76 -6.38
CA ARG A 34 29.46 45.55 -6.96
C ARG A 34 28.92 44.20 -6.46
N LYS A 35 28.77 43.26 -7.42
CA LYS A 35 28.84 41.78 -7.41
C LYS A 35 28.36 41.01 -6.16
N ARG A 36 27.50 40.01 -6.39
CA ARG A 36 27.59 38.64 -5.84
C ARG A 36 26.85 37.67 -6.78
N SER A 37 27.56 36.70 -7.34
CA SER A 37 26.96 35.53 -8.00
C SER A 37 26.48 34.54 -6.93
N VAL A 38 25.33 33.92 -7.16
CA VAL A 38 24.85 32.76 -6.40
C VAL A 38 24.69 31.64 -7.43
N GLU A 39 24.99 30.39 -7.07
CA GLU A 39 25.00 29.24 -7.98
C GLU A 39 23.78 29.23 -8.93
N GLY A 40 24.05 29.20 -10.24
CA GLY A 40 23.04 29.21 -11.31
C GLY A 40 22.52 30.57 -11.79
N PHE A 41 22.71 31.66 -11.03
CA PHE A 41 22.13 32.98 -11.32
C PHE A 41 23.15 34.12 -11.37
N SER A 42 23.13 34.86 -12.49
CA SER A 42 23.99 36.04 -12.68
C SER A 42 23.16 37.33 -12.66
N PHE A 43 23.55 38.29 -11.81
CA PHE A 43 22.99 39.65 -11.81
C PHE A 43 23.67 40.50 -12.89
N LEU A 44 22.89 41.06 -13.82
CA LEU A 44 23.39 41.80 -14.98
C LEU A 44 23.13 43.33 -14.94
N GLY A 45 22.21 43.86 -14.10
CA GLY A 45 21.90 45.31 -13.96
C GLY A 45 20.43 45.65 -13.59
N SER A 46 20.10 46.95 -13.39
CA SER A 46 18.72 47.50 -13.10
C SER A 46 18.25 48.51 -14.18
N SER A 47 17.06 49.14 -14.16
CA SER A 47 16.70 50.36 -14.98
C SER A 47 15.53 51.23 -14.43
N LEU A 48 15.45 52.53 -14.80
CA LEU A 48 14.38 53.50 -14.39
C LEU A 48 13.59 54.05 -15.60
N SER A 49 12.26 54.19 -15.45
CA SER A 49 11.43 55.08 -16.28
C SER A 49 10.60 56.02 -15.40
N GLN A 50 10.54 57.30 -15.78
CA GLN A 50 9.81 58.35 -15.07
C GLN A 50 8.55 58.71 -15.87
N GLU A 51 7.36 58.41 -15.34
CA GLU A 51 6.10 58.95 -15.84
C GLU A 51 5.51 59.85 -14.74
N ASN A 52 5.44 61.14 -15.04
CA ASN A 52 4.65 62.20 -14.38
C ASN A 52 4.24 61.95 -12.91
N GLY A 53 5.10 62.37 -11.99
CA GLY A 53 4.69 62.79 -10.64
C GLY A 53 4.40 61.74 -9.57
N HIS A 54 4.39 60.43 -9.88
CA HIS A 54 4.22 59.39 -8.86
C HIS A 54 5.21 58.21 -9.01
N TRP A 55 5.47 57.54 -7.87
CA TRP A 55 6.33 56.36 -7.61
C TRP A 55 7.23 55.84 -8.75
N GLN A 56 8.56 55.91 -8.57
CA GLN A 56 9.54 55.31 -9.49
C GLN A 56 9.39 53.77 -9.57
N ARG A 57 9.14 53.23 -10.78
CA ARG A 57 9.13 51.79 -11.02
C ARG A 57 10.54 51.28 -11.35
N TYR A 58 11.09 50.42 -10.49
CA TYR A 58 12.34 49.67 -10.71
C TYR A 58 12.08 48.31 -11.39
N ALA A 59 12.91 47.95 -12.37
CA ALA A 59 12.98 46.61 -13.00
C ALA A 59 14.36 45.95 -12.77
N LEU A 60 14.38 44.62 -12.55
CA LEU A 60 15.57 43.81 -12.24
C LEU A 60 15.77 42.70 -13.29
N ARG A 61 17.01 42.42 -13.69
CA ARG A 61 17.35 41.38 -14.70
C ARG A 61 18.20 40.24 -14.12
N PHE A 62 17.78 39.01 -14.42
CA PHE A 62 18.45 37.77 -14.04
C PHE A 62 18.72 36.94 -15.29
N GLU A 63 19.89 36.30 -15.34
CA GLU A 63 20.25 35.34 -16.37
C GLU A 63 20.52 33.98 -15.74
N PHE A 64 19.91 32.95 -16.34
CA PHE A 64 20.10 31.55 -15.96
C PHE A 64 21.36 31.04 -16.65
N ASN A 65 22.25 30.40 -15.89
CA ASN A 65 23.36 29.68 -16.48
C ASN A 65 22.87 28.30 -16.99
N PRO A 66 22.71 28.07 -18.30
CA PRO A 66 22.14 26.82 -18.81
C PRO A 66 22.99 25.58 -18.50
N SER A 67 24.28 25.75 -18.19
CA SER A 67 25.16 24.66 -17.75
C SER A 67 24.99 24.27 -16.27
N ALA A 68 24.25 25.05 -15.48
CA ALA A 68 24.09 24.87 -14.03
C ALA A 68 22.65 24.61 -13.59
N VAL A 69 21.69 24.50 -14.53
CA VAL A 69 20.27 24.39 -14.20
C VAL A 69 19.62 23.24 -15.00
N THR A 70 19.09 22.28 -14.25
CA THR A 70 18.41 21.05 -14.71
C THR A 70 16.89 21.24 -14.74
N ARG A 71 16.16 20.29 -15.35
CA ARG A 71 14.68 20.26 -15.33
C ARG A 71 14.18 20.25 -13.88
N GLY A 72 13.26 21.14 -13.52
CA GLY A 72 12.73 21.28 -12.16
C GLY A 72 12.35 22.71 -11.79
N VAL A 73 12.04 22.92 -10.51
CA VAL A 73 11.65 24.20 -9.91
C VAL A 73 12.85 24.80 -9.17
N HIS A 74 13.28 25.97 -9.63
CA HIS A 74 14.41 26.71 -9.09
C HIS A 74 13.93 27.97 -8.40
N VAL A 75 14.26 28.12 -7.12
CA VAL A 75 13.85 29.25 -6.29
C VAL A 75 15.07 30.02 -5.81
N VAL A 76 15.12 31.32 -6.10
CA VAL A 76 16.19 32.21 -5.63
C VAL A 76 15.62 33.32 -4.77
N ARG A 77 16.20 33.48 -3.58
CA ARG A 77 15.99 34.66 -2.74
C ARG A 77 16.94 35.77 -3.18
N VAL A 78 16.38 36.87 -3.66
CA VAL A 78 17.10 38.09 -4.01
C VAL A 78 16.88 39.11 -2.91
N ILE A 79 17.96 39.57 -2.30
CA ILE A 79 17.94 40.65 -1.31
C ILE A 79 18.18 41.97 -2.06
N VAL A 80 17.18 42.84 -2.05
CA VAL A 80 17.28 44.19 -2.59
C VAL A 80 17.54 45.16 -1.44
N LYS A 81 18.77 45.66 -1.35
CA LYS A 81 19.12 46.71 -0.40
C LYS A 81 18.88 48.07 -1.03
N TYR A 82 18.14 48.95 -0.35
CA TYR A 82 17.92 50.31 -0.80
C TYR A 82 17.99 51.30 0.37
N THR A 83 18.44 52.52 0.10
CA THR A 83 18.52 53.59 1.08
C THR A 83 17.68 54.76 0.59
N PRO A 84 16.55 55.11 1.24
CA PRO A 84 15.80 56.32 0.92
C PRO A 84 16.67 57.56 1.14
N SER A 85 16.45 58.62 0.35
CA SER A 85 17.15 59.89 0.50
C SER A 85 17.01 60.43 1.93
N GLY A 86 18.11 60.48 2.69
CA GLY A 86 18.14 60.92 4.09
C GLY A 86 17.72 59.88 5.14
N GLY A 87 17.49 58.61 4.75
CA GLY A 87 17.04 57.53 5.63
C GLY A 87 18.11 56.45 5.93
N ARG A 88 17.76 55.49 6.79
CA ARG A 88 18.59 54.31 7.06
C ARG A 88 18.47 53.27 5.93
N PRO A 89 19.48 52.41 5.71
CA PRO A 89 19.39 51.32 4.74
C PRO A 89 18.25 50.36 5.09
N HIS A 90 17.49 49.93 4.10
CA HIS A 90 16.44 48.93 4.21
C HIS A 90 16.75 47.74 3.28
N ASP A 91 16.48 46.53 3.78
CA ASP A 91 16.56 45.29 2.99
C ASP A 91 15.13 44.84 2.65
N LYS A 92 14.87 44.55 1.36
CA LYS A 92 13.63 43.90 0.89
C LYS A 92 13.96 42.55 0.27
N TYR A 93 13.11 41.57 0.54
CA TYR A 93 13.26 40.21 0.02
C TYR A 93 12.35 39.99 -1.19
N LEU A 94 12.93 39.41 -2.23
CA LEU A 94 12.21 38.95 -3.42
C LEU A 94 12.46 37.46 -3.62
N LYS A 95 11.39 36.69 -3.82
CA LYS A 95 11.49 35.28 -4.17
C LYS A 95 11.21 35.15 -5.66
N LEU A 96 12.23 34.80 -6.44
CA LEU A 96 12.10 34.47 -7.86
C LEU A 96 11.96 32.98 -8.00
N ARG A 97 10.99 32.54 -8.80
CA ARG A 97 10.71 31.13 -9.03
C ARG A 97 10.70 30.86 -10.53
N ALA A 98 11.49 29.89 -10.97
CA ALA A 98 11.56 29.46 -12.35
C ALA A 98 11.29 27.96 -12.43
N ILE A 99 10.35 27.57 -13.28
CA ILE A 99 10.02 26.18 -13.58
C ILE A 99 10.61 25.86 -14.94
N ILE A 100 11.54 24.91 -14.98
CA ILE A 100 12.18 24.44 -16.21
C ILE A 100 11.59 23.08 -16.54
N GLY A 101 10.81 23.01 -17.61
CA GLY A 101 10.09 21.79 -17.96
C GLY A 101 9.37 21.87 -19.30
N SER A 102 8.51 20.89 -19.56
CA SER A 102 7.63 20.87 -20.73
C SER A 102 6.43 21.78 -20.49
N PRO A 103 6.30 22.92 -21.21
CA PRO A 103 5.18 23.83 -20.99
C PRO A 103 3.83 23.18 -21.29
N GLU A 104 3.81 22.27 -22.26
CA GLU A 104 2.61 21.52 -22.63
C GLU A 104 2.14 20.58 -21.52
N ASP A 105 3.08 19.89 -20.84
CA ASP A 105 2.74 18.97 -19.75
C ASP A 105 2.28 19.74 -18.52
N HIS A 106 2.94 20.87 -18.20
CA HIS A 106 2.49 21.79 -17.15
C HIS A 106 1.10 22.35 -17.43
N GLN A 107 0.83 22.77 -18.66
CA GLN A 107 -0.51 23.22 -19.06
C GLN A 107 -1.56 22.09 -19.00
N THR A 108 -1.17 20.86 -19.31
CA THR A 108 -2.05 19.68 -19.29
C THR A 108 -2.38 19.24 -17.86
N LEU A 109 -1.42 19.34 -16.93
CA LEU A 109 -1.53 18.79 -15.58
C LEU A 109 -1.79 19.80 -14.47
N GLN A 110 -1.69 21.11 -14.76
CA GLN A 110 -1.95 22.17 -13.78
C GLN A 110 -3.25 21.93 -12.99
N PRO A 111 -3.32 22.37 -11.72
CA PRO A 111 -4.52 22.21 -10.90
C PRO A 111 -5.73 22.80 -11.61
N ILE A 112 -6.79 22.01 -11.77
CA ILE A 112 -8.03 22.50 -12.41
C ILE A 112 -8.71 23.54 -11.51
N THR A 113 -8.61 23.35 -10.20
CA THR A 113 -9.13 24.26 -9.17
C THR A 113 -8.18 24.32 -7.98
N SER A 114 -8.14 25.48 -7.31
CA SER A 114 -7.36 25.65 -6.07
C SER A 114 -7.78 24.64 -5.00
N PHE A 115 -6.82 24.17 -4.22
CA PHE A 115 -7.10 23.28 -3.10
C PHE A 115 -7.87 24.01 -2.01
N GLU A 116 -9.05 23.49 -1.68
CA GLU A 116 -9.87 23.93 -0.56
C GLU A 116 -9.95 22.79 0.49
N PRO A 117 -9.40 22.99 1.69
CA PRO A 117 -9.57 22.04 2.77
C PRO A 117 -11.06 21.83 3.05
N ILE A 118 -11.48 20.57 3.14
CA ILE A 118 -12.88 20.27 3.41
C ILE A 118 -13.17 20.61 4.89
N SER A 119 -13.79 21.76 5.14
CA SER A 119 -14.37 22.10 6.45
C SER A 119 -15.64 21.27 6.64
N ARG A 120 -15.58 20.24 7.48
CA ARG A 120 -16.69 19.30 7.70
C ARG A 120 -17.30 19.54 9.08
N LYS A 121 -18.58 19.95 9.13
CA LYS A 121 -19.35 20.03 10.38
C LYS A 121 -19.74 18.61 10.80
N GLU A 122 -19.34 18.21 11.99
CA GLU A 122 -19.72 16.92 12.56
C GLU A 122 -21.24 16.81 12.64
N LEU A 123 -21.80 15.75 12.05
CA LEU A 123 -23.21 15.42 12.23
C LEU A 123 -23.37 14.80 13.62
N LYS A 124 -24.29 15.32 14.43
CA LYS A 124 -24.66 14.68 15.70
C LYS A 124 -25.04 13.22 15.44
N ASP A 125 -24.64 12.33 16.34
CA ASP A 125 -24.95 10.91 16.21
C ASP A 125 -26.37 10.61 16.70
N ASP A 126 -27.36 11.07 15.93
CA ASP A 126 -28.78 10.96 16.23
C ASP A 126 -29.53 9.97 15.32
N TRP A 127 -28.79 9.16 14.56
CA TRP A 127 -29.34 8.17 13.66
C TRP A 127 -29.56 6.85 14.41
N HIS A 128 -30.80 6.55 14.80
CA HIS A 128 -31.14 5.29 15.44
C HIS A 128 -31.18 4.13 14.44
N ARG A 129 -30.22 3.19 14.52
CA ARG A 129 -30.17 1.98 13.67
C ARG A 129 -31.49 1.17 13.67
N GLY A 130 -32.21 1.16 14.79
CA GLY A 130 -33.51 0.46 14.91
C GLY A 130 -34.65 1.05 14.08
N ARG A 131 -34.48 2.22 13.45
CA ARG A 131 -35.47 2.85 12.55
C ARG A 131 -35.10 2.76 11.07
N MET A 132 -33.98 2.09 10.76
CA MET A 132 -33.52 1.97 9.39
C MET A 132 -34.26 0.82 8.69
N ILE A 133 -35.02 1.15 7.65
CA ILE A 133 -35.70 0.16 6.81
C ILE A 133 -34.69 -0.29 5.73
N GLN A 134 -34.45 -1.59 5.63
CA GLN A 134 -33.48 -2.18 4.70
C GLN A 134 -34.07 -3.39 4.00
N ASP A 135 -33.71 -3.57 2.73
CA ASP A 135 -34.09 -4.79 2.01
C ASP A 135 -33.21 -5.91 2.52
N LYS A 136 -33.79 -7.10 2.71
CA LYS A 136 -32.97 -8.31 2.81
C LYS A 136 -32.37 -8.54 1.42
N PRO A 137 -31.04 -8.61 1.25
CA PRO A 137 -30.46 -8.87 -0.06
C PRO A 137 -31.02 -10.19 -0.61
N HIS A 138 -31.63 -10.13 -1.80
CA HIS A 138 -32.10 -11.31 -2.52
C HIS A 138 -30.90 -12.09 -3.04
N GLN A 139 -30.43 -13.06 -2.27
CA GLN A 139 -29.61 -14.16 -2.76
C GLN A 139 -30.39 -15.45 -2.57
N ARG A 140 -30.18 -16.44 -3.44
CA ARG A 140 -30.64 -17.81 -3.15
C ARG A 140 -30.20 -18.13 -1.73
N THR A 141 -31.17 -18.39 -0.87
CA THR A 141 -30.97 -18.76 0.53
C THR A 141 -30.36 -20.16 0.56
N LEU A 142 -29.06 -20.23 0.31
CA LEU A 142 -28.26 -21.20 1.04
C LEU A 142 -28.54 -20.94 2.52
N ASP A 143 -28.91 -21.98 3.23
CA ASP A 143 -29.22 -21.89 4.65
C ASP A 143 -27.90 -21.75 5.43
N PHE A 144 -27.38 -20.52 5.43
CA PHE A 144 -26.20 -20.17 6.19
C PHE A 144 -26.57 -20.04 7.66
N LYS A 145 -25.80 -20.70 8.52
CA LYS A 145 -25.85 -20.45 9.96
C LYS A 145 -25.69 -18.95 10.23
N PRO A 146 -26.66 -18.30 10.92
CA PRO A 146 -26.56 -16.89 11.25
C PRO A 146 -25.31 -16.61 12.10
N LEU A 147 -24.60 -15.53 11.75
CA LEU A 147 -23.50 -15.03 12.57
C LEU A 147 -24.07 -14.21 13.74
N ASP A 148 -23.42 -14.27 14.90
CA ASP A 148 -23.69 -13.32 15.98
C ASP A 148 -23.37 -11.88 15.55
N TYR A 149 -23.93 -10.91 16.28
CA TYR A 149 -23.79 -9.49 15.95
C TYR A 149 -22.44 -8.91 16.37
N TYR A 150 -21.80 -9.46 17.42
CA TYR A 150 -20.55 -8.97 18.00
C TYR A 150 -20.56 -7.44 18.17
N ASP A 151 -21.63 -6.90 18.75
CA ASP A 151 -21.80 -5.46 18.87
C ASP A 151 -20.70 -4.83 19.72
N VAL A 152 -20.18 -3.71 19.23
CA VAL A 152 -19.24 -2.89 19.96
C VAL A 152 -19.87 -2.48 21.30
N PRO A 153 -19.21 -2.74 22.45
CA PRO A 153 -19.70 -2.32 23.75
C PRO A 153 -20.03 -0.82 23.79
N LYS A 154 -21.18 -0.45 24.38
CA LYS A 154 -21.65 0.95 24.42
C LYS A 154 -20.64 1.91 25.06
N GLU A 155 -19.90 1.44 26.05
CA GLU A 155 -18.90 2.25 26.73
C GLU A 155 -17.74 2.63 25.81
N PHE A 156 -17.33 1.75 24.89
CA PHE A 156 -16.26 2.04 23.92
C PHE A 156 -16.66 3.14 22.94
N TRP A 157 -17.94 3.21 22.55
CA TRP A 157 -18.44 4.33 21.74
C TRP A 157 -18.42 5.67 22.49
N LYS A 158 -18.88 5.69 23.74
CA LYS A 158 -18.85 6.91 24.57
C LYS A 158 -17.43 7.42 24.78
N GLN A 159 -16.51 6.49 25.06
CA GLN A 159 -15.10 6.77 25.26
C GLN A 159 -14.44 7.26 23.98
N ALA A 160 -14.69 6.60 22.85
CA ALA A 160 -14.18 7.05 21.57
C ALA A 160 -14.67 8.45 21.18
N GLN A 161 -15.88 8.84 21.58
CA GLN A 161 -16.40 10.21 21.43
C GLN A 161 -15.69 11.20 22.37
N ALA A 162 -15.31 10.78 23.59
CA ALA A 162 -14.58 11.61 24.54
C ALA A 162 -13.09 11.78 24.17
N PHE A 163 -12.47 10.77 23.58
CA PHE A 163 -11.05 10.76 23.19
C PHE A 163 -10.78 11.33 21.79
N VAL A 164 -11.80 11.84 21.08
CA VAL A 164 -11.64 12.50 19.77
C VAL A 164 -10.62 13.64 19.83
N GLU A 165 -10.42 14.24 21.01
CA GLU A 165 -9.52 15.36 21.19
C GLU A 165 -8.03 14.97 21.27
N ARG A 166 -7.66 13.73 21.68
CA ARG A 166 -6.24 13.29 21.78
C ARG A 166 -6.02 11.78 21.58
N GLU A 167 -5.22 11.44 20.57
CA GLU A 167 -4.86 10.06 20.18
C GLU A 167 -4.20 9.24 21.31
N ALA A 168 -3.36 9.88 22.13
CA ALA A 168 -2.66 9.22 23.24
C ALA A 168 -3.63 8.69 24.32
N ASP A 169 -4.74 9.38 24.55
CA ASP A 169 -5.71 9.00 25.59
C ASP A 169 -6.45 7.71 25.17
N ALA A 170 -6.73 7.55 23.86
CA ALA A 170 -7.35 6.34 23.32
C ALA A 170 -6.41 5.12 23.40
N GLU A 171 -5.11 5.32 23.19
CA GLU A 171 -4.08 4.28 23.31
C GLU A 171 -3.95 3.78 24.75
N ILE A 172 -3.76 4.69 25.71
CA ILE A 172 -3.64 4.36 27.14
C ILE A 172 -4.89 3.61 27.62
N HIS A 173 -6.07 4.08 27.21
CA HIS A 173 -7.31 3.43 27.59
C HIS A 173 -7.41 2.02 27.03
N LEU A 174 -7.17 1.83 25.73
CA LEU A 174 -7.23 0.51 25.10
C LEU A 174 -6.19 -0.44 25.73
N GLN A 175 -4.98 0.06 26.01
CA GLN A 175 -3.95 -0.70 26.71
C GLN A 175 -4.43 -1.18 28.10
N SER A 176 -5.20 -0.37 28.82
CA SER A 176 -5.76 -0.77 30.14
C SER A 176 -6.78 -1.91 30.07
N LEU A 177 -7.42 -2.10 28.91
CA LEU A 177 -8.42 -3.16 28.66
C LEU A 177 -7.78 -4.46 28.14
N LEU A 178 -6.60 -4.35 27.53
CA LEU A 178 -5.90 -5.51 26.99
C LEU A 178 -5.32 -6.36 28.13
N PRO A 179 -5.36 -7.69 27.98
CA PRO A 179 -4.73 -8.57 28.95
C PRO A 179 -3.21 -8.36 28.96
N HIS A 180 -2.59 -8.47 30.14
CA HIS A 180 -1.14 -8.32 30.30
C HIS A 180 -0.32 -9.36 29.50
N GLN A 181 -0.93 -10.52 29.22
CA GLN A 181 -0.32 -11.59 28.44
C GLN A 181 -1.26 -12.03 27.32
N LEU A 182 -0.70 -12.24 26.14
CA LEU A 182 -1.39 -12.85 25.01
C LEU A 182 -1.09 -14.36 24.99
N ASN A 183 -2.08 -15.17 25.33
CA ASN A 183 -2.04 -16.64 25.32
C ASN A 183 -3.41 -17.18 24.87
N VAL A 184 -3.57 -18.50 24.79
CA VAL A 184 -4.80 -19.12 24.28
C VAL A 184 -6.05 -18.71 25.06
N ARG A 185 -5.94 -18.49 26.38
CA ARG A 185 -7.05 -18.11 27.25
C ARG A 185 -7.46 -16.65 27.08
N THR A 186 -6.48 -15.78 26.83
CA THR A 186 -6.69 -14.33 26.68
C THR A 186 -6.86 -13.87 25.23
N TYR A 187 -6.63 -14.78 24.27
CA TYR A 187 -6.62 -14.52 22.82
C TYR A 187 -7.89 -13.83 22.32
N LYS A 188 -9.06 -14.41 22.64
CA LYS A 188 -10.36 -13.88 22.26
C LYS A 188 -10.56 -12.46 22.79
N GLN A 189 -10.23 -12.24 24.07
CA GLN A 189 -10.39 -10.95 24.71
C GLN A 189 -9.51 -9.90 24.03
N HIS A 190 -8.21 -10.19 23.88
CA HIS A 190 -7.24 -9.29 23.26
C HIS A 190 -7.70 -8.84 21.86
N TRP A 191 -7.96 -9.79 20.96
CA TRP A 191 -8.32 -9.47 19.59
C TRP A 191 -9.72 -8.86 19.45
N SER A 192 -10.68 -9.20 20.33
CA SER A 192 -12.02 -8.57 20.28
C SER A 192 -11.96 -7.08 20.62
N HIS A 193 -11.15 -6.69 21.60
CA HIS A 193 -10.98 -5.28 21.96
C HIS A 193 -10.34 -4.48 20.82
N LEU A 194 -9.28 -5.00 20.21
CA LEU A 194 -8.66 -4.38 19.03
C LEU A 194 -9.65 -4.26 17.85
N LEU A 195 -10.41 -5.32 17.54
CA LEU A 195 -11.40 -5.31 16.47
C LEU A 195 -12.51 -4.27 16.69
N TRP A 196 -13.02 -4.12 17.92
CA TRP A 196 -14.04 -3.13 18.21
C TRP A 196 -13.51 -1.70 18.09
N HIS A 197 -12.28 -1.43 18.55
CA HIS A 197 -11.65 -0.12 18.39
C HIS A 197 -11.30 0.18 16.94
N GLU A 198 -10.89 -0.82 16.16
CA GLU A 198 -10.74 -0.70 14.72
C GLU A 198 -12.09 -0.41 14.05
N GLU A 199 -13.17 -1.11 14.41
CA GLU A 199 -14.52 -0.84 13.90
C GLU A 199 -14.94 0.62 14.15
N ILE A 200 -14.70 1.12 15.36
CA ILE A 200 -14.99 2.51 15.73
C ILE A 200 -14.17 3.48 14.86
N ALA A 201 -12.87 3.25 14.71
CA ALA A 201 -12.01 4.08 13.87
C ALA A 201 -12.50 4.06 12.41
N MET A 202 -12.88 2.89 11.88
CA MET A 202 -13.42 2.75 10.53
C MET A 202 -14.73 3.52 10.34
N CYS A 203 -15.63 3.44 11.32
CA CYS A 203 -16.87 4.20 11.30
C CYS A 203 -16.61 5.72 11.38
N ASN A 204 -15.74 6.15 12.29
CA ASN A 204 -15.39 7.57 12.45
C ASN A 204 -14.69 8.13 11.22
N GLN A 205 -13.85 7.35 10.56
CA GLN A 205 -13.32 7.71 9.26
C GLN A 205 -14.47 7.81 8.26
N LEU A 206 -15.32 6.81 8.04
CA LEU A 206 -16.38 6.91 7.02
C LEU A 206 -17.35 8.10 7.22
N LYS A 207 -17.56 8.59 8.46
CA LYS A 207 -18.34 9.82 8.74
C LYS A 207 -17.84 11.04 7.96
N GLN A 208 -16.58 11.06 7.51
CA GLN A 208 -16.09 12.15 6.66
C GLN A 208 -16.77 12.22 5.28
N TYR A 209 -17.51 11.19 4.88
CA TYR A 209 -18.36 11.19 3.68
C TYR A 209 -19.83 11.48 3.97
N ASP A 210 -20.19 11.75 5.24
CA ASP A 210 -21.55 12.15 5.58
C ASP A 210 -21.86 13.52 4.96
N MET A 211 -23.07 13.64 4.39
CA MET A 211 -23.47 14.83 3.66
C MET A 211 -24.89 15.26 4.02
N LYS A 212 -25.09 16.58 4.01
CA LYS A 212 -26.40 17.22 4.09
C LYS A 212 -26.75 17.83 2.74
N ASN A 213 -28.04 17.91 2.48
CA ASN A 213 -28.61 18.64 1.35
C ASN A 213 -28.06 18.13 0.00
N LYS A 214 -28.10 16.81 -0.20
CA LYS A 214 -27.67 16.16 -1.45
C LYS A 214 -28.82 15.58 -2.23
N THR A 215 -28.81 15.81 -3.53
CA THR A 215 -29.70 15.12 -4.46
C THR A 215 -29.17 13.72 -4.75
N ILE A 216 -30.09 12.81 -5.05
CA ILE A 216 -29.79 11.43 -5.42
C ILE A 216 -30.44 11.18 -6.76
N ASP A 217 -29.68 10.66 -7.71
CA ASP A 217 -30.16 10.39 -9.06
C ASP A 217 -30.59 8.92 -9.20
N LYS A 218 -31.76 8.68 -9.77
CA LYS A 218 -32.22 7.32 -10.08
C LYS A 218 -31.70 6.91 -11.46
N LEU A 219 -30.98 5.79 -11.51
CA LEU A 219 -30.42 5.26 -12.74
C LEU A 219 -31.42 4.36 -13.49
N PRO A 220 -31.26 4.18 -14.82
CA PRO A 220 -32.10 3.27 -15.61
C PRO A 220 -32.08 1.82 -15.10
N SER A 221 -31.01 1.42 -14.42
CA SER A 221 -30.88 0.09 -13.81
C SER A 221 -31.73 -0.10 -12.54
N GLY A 222 -32.48 0.92 -12.09
CA GLY A 222 -33.21 0.92 -10.81
C GLY A 222 -32.35 1.20 -9.57
N LYS A 223 -31.04 1.38 -9.75
CA LYS A 223 -30.08 1.79 -8.70
C LYS A 223 -30.07 3.31 -8.55
N TYR A 224 -29.35 3.79 -7.54
CA TYR A 224 -29.24 5.22 -7.24
C TYR A 224 -27.78 5.67 -7.29
N SER A 225 -27.54 6.88 -7.77
CA SER A 225 -26.23 7.53 -7.82
C SER A 225 -26.18 8.71 -6.87
N LEU A 226 -25.09 8.80 -6.10
CA LEU A 226 -24.81 9.91 -5.20
C LEU A 226 -23.40 10.45 -5.47
N HIS A 227 -23.30 11.74 -5.72
CA HIS A 227 -22.01 12.41 -5.85
C HIS A 227 -21.37 12.63 -4.47
N VAL A 228 -20.21 12.02 -4.25
CA VAL A 228 -19.44 12.06 -3.00
C VAL A 228 -18.07 12.70 -3.27
N PRO A 229 -17.87 13.99 -2.93
CA PRO A 229 -16.59 14.65 -3.12
C PRO A 229 -15.45 13.99 -2.34
N GLY A 230 -14.29 13.83 -2.97
CA GLY A 230 -13.09 13.23 -2.35
C GLY A 230 -13.09 11.70 -2.29
N LEU A 231 -14.10 11.02 -2.85
CA LEU A 231 -14.17 9.56 -2.91
C LEU A 231 -13.01 8.91 -3.68
N GLU A 232 -12.52 9.61 -4.71
CA GLU A 232 -11.38 9.22 -5.54
C GLU A 232 -10.09 8.96 -4.74
N GLU A 233 -10.00 9.58 -3.56
CA GLU A 233 -8.90 9.41 -2.63
C GLU A 233 -8.86 8.04 -1.98
N LYS A 234 -9.97 7.29 -2.00
CA LYS A 234 -10.24 6.05 -1.24
C LYS A 234 -9.57 5.99 0.15
N ARG A 235 -9.43 7.10 0.87
CA ARG A 235 -8.92 7.13 2.25
C ARG A 235 -9.73 8.11 3.10
N PRO A 236 -10.56 7.57 4.02
CA PRO A 236 -11.10 6.19 4.06
C PRO A 236 -11.68 5.72 2.73
N SER A 237 -11.60 4.42 2.43
CA SER A 237 -12.29 3.86 1.27
C SER A 237 -13.75 3.60 1.63
N VAL A 238 -14.69 4.17 0.88
CA VAL A 238 -16.00 3.53 0.74
C VAL A 238 -15.78 2.31 -0.14
N ILE A 239 -16.24 1.14 0.29
CA ILE A 239 -16.10 -0.12 -0.44
C ILE A 239 -17.47 -0.67 -0.84
N VAL A 240 -17.46 -1.60 -1.81
CA VAL A 240 -18.67 -2.33 -2.19
C VAL A 240 -19.24 -3.03 -0.97
N SER A 241 -20.55 -2.91 -0.81
CA SER A 241 -21.37 -3.38 0.31
C SER A 241 -21.28 -2.59 1.61
N ASP A 242 -20.54 -1.48 1.66
CA ASP A 242 -20.74 -0.51 2.75
C ASP A 242 -22.18 -0.03 2.79
N LEU A 243 -22.66 0.29 3.98
CA LEU A 243 -24.04 0.68 4.21
C LEU A 243 -24.18 2.19 3.98
N VAL A 244 -25.29 2.58 3.37
CA VAL A 244 -25.72 3.97 3.28
C VAL A 244 -27.06 4.12 3.99
N ALA A 245 -27.19 5.16 4.79
CA ALA A 245 -28.43 5.53 5.45
C ALA A 245 -28.88 6.90 4.94
N ILE A 246 -30.16 7.04 4.62
CA ILE A 246 -30.74 8.21 3.97
C ILE A 246 -31.99 8.68 4.72
N ARG A 247 -32.09 9.97 4.99
CA ARG A 247 -33.28 10.60 5.60
C ARG A 247 -33.50 12.02 5.08
N LYS A 248 -34.69 12.58 5.32
CA LYS A 248 -34.95 14.00 5.01
C LYS A 248 -34.07 14.92 5.87
N PRO A 249 -33.50 16.01 5.32
CA PRO A 249 -32.69 16.95 6.09
C PRO A 249 -33.48 17.56 7.25
N GLY A 250 -32.82 17.78 8.38
CA GLY A 250 -33.42 18.45 9.55
C GLY A 250 -34.42 17.60 10.33
N LEU A 251 -34.45 16.28 10.09
CA LEU A 251 -35.31 15.38 10.85
C LEU A 251 -34.98 15.42 12.35
N ASN A 252 -35.99 15.65 13.19
CA ASN A 252 -35.82 15.53 14.64
C ASN A 252 -35.52 14.05 15.01
N PRO A 253 -34.57 13.77 15.92
CA PRO A 253 -34.30 12.41 16.43
C PRO A 253 -35.54 11.66 16.93
N ASN A 254 -36.57 12.37 17.41
CA ASN A 254 -37.85 11.81 17.87
C ASN A 254 -38.90 11.62 16.77
N SER A 255 -38.60 11.99 15.51
CA SER A 255 -39.51 11.85 14.38
C SER A 255 -39.82 10.39 14.05
N ARG A 256 -41.08 10.08 13.72
CA ARG A 256 -41.51 8.76 13.25
C ARG A 256 -41.18 8.49 11.78
N GLN A 257 -40.61 9.45 11.05
CA GLN A 257 -40.25 9.23 9.66
C GLN A 257 -39.10 8.19 9.57
N PRO A 258 -39.17 7.28 8.59
CA PRO A 258 -38.19 6.21 8.45
C PRO A 258 -36.83 6.73 7.98
N VAL A 259 -35.79 6.00 8.35
CA VAL A 259 -34.47 6.11 7.72
C VAL A 259 -34.40 5.02 6.66
N TYR A 260 -34.12 5.38 5.43
CA TYR A 260 -33.99 4.42 4.34
C TYR A 260 -32.56 3.93 4.27
N GLY A 261 -32.35 2.64 4.46
CA GLY A 261 -31.05 2.04 4.30
C GLY A 261 -30.84 1.49 2.89
N GLY A 262 -29.57 1.33 2.56
CA GLY A 262 -29.11 0.72 1.34
C GLY A 262 -27.66 0.29 1.47
N TYR A 263 -27.11 -0.19 0.37
CA TYR A 263 -25.71 -0.61 0.30
C TYR A 263 -25.06 -0.15 -0.99
N VAL A 264 -23.76 0.10 -0.90
CA VAL A 264 -22.93 0.44 -2.05
C VAL A 264 -22.80 -0.78 -2.95
N THR A 265 -23.11 -0.60 -4.23
CA THR A 265 -22.95 -1.64 -5.26
C THR A 265 -21.74 -1.39 -6.14
N GLU A 266 -21.37 -0.12 -6.31
CA GLU A 266 -20.24 0.29 -7.13
C GLU A 266 -19.68 1.63 -6.61
N VAL A 267 -18.37 1.77 -6.69
CA VAL A 267 -17.66 3.01 -6.36
C VAL A 267 -16.98 3.49 -7.64
N GLN A 268 -17.48 4.59 -8.18
CA GLN A 268 -16.89 5.29 -9.32
C GLN A 268 -16.04 6.47 -8.83
N ARG A 269 -15.39 7.21 -9.74
CA ARG A 269 -14.42 8.29 -9.38
C ARG A 269 -14.91 9.18 -8.23
N SER A 270 -16.04 9.86 -8.43
CA SER A 270 -16.64 10.76 -7.43
C SER A 270 -18.10 10.43 -7.16
N ASN A 271 -18.59 9.28 -7.64
CA ASN A 271 -19.96 8.84 -7.46
C ASN A 271 -20.01 7.46 -6.80
N VAL A 272 -20.95 7.30 -5.88
CA VAL A 272 -21.30 6.00 -5.31
C VAL A 272 -22.60 5.54 -5.95
N ILE A 273 -22.60 4.32 -6.50
CA ILE A 273 -23.82 3.69 -6.99
C ILE A 273 -24.32 2.74 -5.91
N MET A 274 -25.54 2.97 -5.44
CA MET A 274 -26.13 2.28 -4.31
C MET A 274 -27.48 1.65 -4.66
N GLN A 275 -27.75 0.52 -4.03
CA GLN A 275 -29.08 -0.07 -3.98
C GLN A 275 -29.75 0.40 -2.68
N LEU A 276 -30.91 1.05 -2.81
CA LEU A 276 -31.70 1.51 -1.67
C LEU A 276 -32.92 0.60 -1.49
N HIS A 277 -33.50 0.64 -0.28
CA HIS A 277 -34.74 -0.07 0.03
C HIS A 277 -35.84 0.22 -1.01
N GLY A 278 -36.64 -0.80 -1.35
CA GLY A 278 -37.71 -0.69 -2.36
C GLY A 278 -38.73 0.42 -2.10
N GLU A 279 -38.98 0.77 -0.83
CA GLU A 279 -39.90 1.86 -0.45
C GLU A 279 -39.23 3.25 -0.40
N PHE A 280 -37.97 3.39 -0.83
CA PHE A 280 -37.33 4.70 -0.85
C PHE A 280 -38.08 5.67 -1.79
N PRO A 281 -38.67 6.77 -1.27
CA PRO A 281 -39.53 7.65 -2.04
C PRO A 281 -38.67 8.65 -2.81
N HIS A 282 -38.00 8.17 -3.85
CA HIS A 282 -37.19 9.02 -4.71
C HIS A 282 -38.04 10.12 -5.34
N VAL A 283 -37.61 11.37 -5.15
CA VAL A 283 -38.22 12.56 -5.75
C VAL A 283 -37.09 13.37 -6.39
N VAL A 284 -37.28 13.74 -7.65
CA VAL A 284 -36.31 14.51 -8.44
C VAL A 284 -36.03 15.85 -7.75
N ASN A 285 -34.76 16.24 -7.68
CA ASN A 285 -34.27 17.46 -7.00
C ASN A 285 -34.56 17.54 -5.50
N GLN A 286 -35.12 16.50 -4.87
CA GLN A 286 -35.26 16.47 -3.42
C GLN A 286 -33.89 16.28 -2.77
N GLU A 287 -33.64 17.10 -1.76
CA GLU A 287 -32.45 17.03 -0.94
C GLU A 287 -32.59 15.99 0.19
N TRP A 288 -31.49 15.29 0.45
CA TRP A 288 -31.38 14.24 1.44
C TRP A 288 -30.14 14.43 2.32
N GLU A 289 -30.23 13.92 3.54
CA GLU A 289 -29.08 13.69 4.41
C GLU A 289 -28.63 12.24 4.22
N THR A 290 -27.33 12.02 4.01
CA THR A 290 -26.74 10.71 3.71
C THR A 290 -25.61 10.41 4.68
N ARG A 291 -25.60 9.20 5.24
CA ARG A 291 -24.56 8.71 6.14
C ARG A 291 -23.98 7.39 5.63
N PHE A 292 -22.65 7.28 5.67
CA PHE A 292 -21.95 6.04 5.35
C PHE A 292 -21.62 5.25 6.62
N THR A 293 -21.69 3.93 6.55
CA THR A 293 -21.31 3.05 7.67
C THR A 293 -20.65 1.79 7.12
N VAL A 294 -19.68 1.28 7.86
CA VAL A 294 -18.86 0.12 7.46
C VAL A 294 -19.73 -1.12 7.31
N ASN A 295 -19.47 -1.92 6.27
CA ASN A 295 -19.95 -3.30 6.24
C ASN A 295 -19.25 -4.15 7.32
N ARG A 296 -19.99 -4.46 8.39
CA ARG A 296 -19.47 -5.22 9.54
C ARG A 296 -19.27 -6.71 9.26
N LEU A 297 -19.64 -7.24 8.09
CA LEU A 297 -19.58 -8.69 7.83
C LEU A 297 -18.17 -9.27 7.98
N VAL A 298 -17.14 -8.55 7.52
CA VAL A 298 -15.74 -8.99 7.65
C VAL A 298 -15.34 -9.02 9.12
N LEU A 299 -15.58 -7.94 9.86
CA LEU A 299 -15.26 -7.82 11.29
C LEU A 299 -16.00 -8.87 12.12
N ARG A 300 -17.28 -9.13 11.83
CA ARG A 300 -18.08 -10.18 12.49
C ARG A 300 -17.51 -11.57 12.24
N ARG A 301 -17.01 -11.86 11.03
CA ARG A 301 -16.33 -13.13 10.74
C ARG A 301 -15.00 -13.24 11.48
N MET A 302 -14.25 -12.15 11.60
CA MET A 302 -13.04 -12.11 12.42
C MET A 302 -13.37 -12.39 13.90
N HIS A 303 -14.41 -11.76 14.46
CA HIS A 303 -14.88 -12.01 15.82
C HIS A 303 -15.33 -13.47 16.03
N ASP A 304 -16.09 -14.04 15.10
CA ASP A 304 -16.48 -15.44 15.15
C ASP A 304 -15.25 -16.36 15.14
N ALA A 305 -14.30 -16.10 14.24
CA ALA A 305 -13.08 -16.88 14.14
C ALA A 305 -12.25 -16.86 15.44
N ILE A 306 -11.96 -15.68 16.00
CA ILE A 306 -11.18 -15.59 17.26
C ILE A 306 -11.95 -16.14 18.47
N SER A 307 -13.29 -16.14 18.42
CA SER A 307 -14.13 -16.69 19.48
C SER A 307 -14.08 -18.21 19.56
N ARG A 308 -13.55 -18.87 18.52
CA ARG A 308 -13.34 -20.32 18.43
C ARG A 308 -11.97 -20.76 18.94
N ALA A 309 -11.13 -19.83 19.41
CA ALA A 309 -9.88 -20.19 20.06
C ALA A 309 -10.17 -21.02 21.33
N THR A 310 -9.73 -22.27 21.32
CA THR A 310 -9.81 -23.20 22.45
C THR A 310 -8.42 -23.71 22.83
N VAL A 311 -8.30 -24.47 23.92
CA VAL A 311 -7.03 -25.08 24.35
C VAL A 311 -6.46 -25.99 23.26
N GLU A 312 -7.29 -26.70 22.50
CA GLU A 312 -6.85 -27.54 21.37
C GLU A 312 -6.23 -26.71 20.23
N SER A 313 -6.56 -25.42 20.15
CA SER A 313 -6.00 -24.47 19.19
C SER A 313 -4.63 -23.92 19.62
N GLU A 314 -4.16 -24.23 20.83
CA GLU A 314 -2.88 -23.74 21.35
C GLU A 314 -1.70 -24.11 20.45
N ARG A 315 -1.70 -25.34 19.91
CA ARG A 315 -0.70 -25.80 18.92
C ARG A 315 -0.63 -24.90 17.67
N LEU A 316 -1.74 -24.24 17.31
CA LEU A 316 -1.83 -23.37 16.15
C LEU A 316 -1.44 -21.93 16.52
N LEU A 317 -1.98 -21.41 17.63
CA LEU A 317 -1.87 -20.00 18.01
C LEU A 317 -0.55 -19.68 18.73
N PHE A 318 -0.07 -20.62 19.55
CA PHE A 318 1.08 -20.50 20.44
C PHE A 318 1.90 -21.81 20.43
N PRO A 319 2.43 -22.24 19.27
CA PRO A 319 3.15 -23.50 19.16
C PRO A 319 4.39 -23.53 20.06
N GLU A 320 4.72 -24.74 20.50
CA GLU A 320 5.86 -25.09 21.34
C GLU A 320 6.43 -26.42 20.83
N GLU A 321 7.65 -26.78 21.26
CA GLU A 321 8.28 -28.04 20.85
C GLU A 321 7.44 -29.27 21.25
N SER A 322 6.77 -29.22 22.40
CA SER A 322 5.85 -30.26 22.90
C SER A 322 4.66 -30.52 21.96
N HIS A 323 4.29 -29.52 21.15
CA HIS A 323 3.18 -29.62 20.20
C HIS A 323 3.57 -30.29 18.88
N LYS A 324 4.88 -30.39 18.56
CA LYS A 324 5.34 -30.97 17.31
C LYS A 324 4.93 -32.44 17.19
N LYS A 325 4.51 -32.82 15.98
CA LYS A 325 4.18 -34.20 15.65
C LYS A 325 5.34 -34.89 14.93
N PRO A 326 5.54 -36.20 15.14
CA PRO A 326 6.50 -36.96 14.35
C PRO A 326 6.22 -36.84 12.86
N ARG A 327 7.28 -36.72 12.06
CA ARG A 327 7.17 -36.68 10.60
C ARG A 327 6.76 -38.05 10.08
N ALA A 328 5.84 -38.07 9.12
CA ALA A 328 5.47 -39.28 8.41
C ALA A 328 6.66 -39.78 7.57
N SER A 329 6.91 -41.09 7.62
CA SER A 329 7.89 -41.72 6.73
C SER A 329 7.37 -41.67 5.29
N LEU A 330 8.10 -41.02 4.40
CA LEU A 330 7.78 -40.97 2.98
C LEU A 330 8.20 -42.31 2.36
N SER A 331 7.23 -43.19 2.08
CA SER A 331 7.48 -44.53 1.54
C SER A 331 7.99 -44.54 0.09
N ALA A 332 7.79 -43.44 -0.65
CA ALA A 332 8.26 -43.28 -2.03
C ALA A 332 8.90 -41.89 -2.23
N ARG A 333 9.89 -41.80 -3.13
CA ARG A 333 10.46 -40.52 -3.55
C ARG A 333 9.37 -39.68 -4.22
N LEU A 334 9.23 -38.44 -3.76
CA LEU A 334 8.29 -37.49 -4.35
C LEU A 334 8.73 -37.15 -5.78
N SER A 335 7.78 -37.14 -6.70
CA SER A 335 8.00 -36.75 -8.10
C SER A 335 7.80 -35.25 -8.23
N ILE A 336 8.75 -34.49 -7.68
CA ILE A 336 8.71 -33.02 -7.62
C ILE A 336 9.09 -32.41 -8.98
N ASP A 337 8.43 -31.31 -9.38
CA ASP A 337 8.80 -30.54 -10.59
C ASP A 337 10.31 -30.26 -10.62
N ARG A 338 10.94 -30.51 -11.78
CA ARG A 338 12.40 -30.43 -11.92
C ARG A 338 12.97 -29.08 -11.46
N ARG A 339 12.27 -27.98 -11.72
CA ARG A 339 12.69 -26.61 -11.36
C ARG A 339 12.74 -26.41 -9.85
N ILE A 340 11.81 -27.04 -9.13
CA ILE A 340 11.76 -27.02 -7.66
C ILE A 340 12.79 -28.01 -7.11
N SER A 341 12.91 -29.20 -7.70
CA SER A 341 13.85 -30.24 -7.25
C SER A 341 15.31 -29.77 -7.28
N SER A 342 15.67 -28.90 -8.23
CA SER A 342 17.00 -28.31 -8.34
C SER A 342 17.30 -27.20 -7.32
N ASN A 343 16.27 -26.70 -6.62
CA ASN A 343 16.41 -25.72 -5.55
C ASN A 343 16.23 -26.43 -4.20
N GLU A 344 17.32 -26.55 -3.43
CA GLU A 344 17.33 -27.29 -2.17
C GLU A 344 16.27 -26.79 -1.18
N ARG A 345 16.15 -25.47 -0.98
CA ARG A 345 15.20 -24.88 -0.02
C ARG A 345 13.76 -25.08 -0.46
N GLN A 346 13.47 -24.93 -1.74
CA GLN A 346 12.12 -25.17 -2.27
C GLN A 346 11.75 -26.66 -2.20
N ARG A 347 12.65 -27.57 -2.59
CA ARG A 347 12.45 -29.03 -2.48
C ARG A 347 12.22 -29.44 -1.03
N LEU A 348 13.07 -28.97 -0.12
CA LEU A 348 12.97 -29.28 1.32
C LEU A 348 11.62 -28.82 1.90
N ALA A 349 11.14 -27.63 1.55
CA ALA A 349 9.83 -27.16 1.99
C ALA A 349 8.70 -28.09 1.54
N VAL A 350 8.71 -28.52 0.27
CA VAL A 350 7.72 -29.47 -0.26
C VAL A 350 7.79 -30.81 0.48
N GLU A 351 8.97 -31.38 0.61
CA GLU A 351 9.17 -32.67 1.30
C GLU A 351 8.68 -32.63 2.75
N GLN A 352 8.98 -31.55 3.48
CA GLN A 352 8.58 -31.41 4.87
C GLN A 352 7.10 -31.19 5.05
N ILE A 353 6.45 -30.40 4.18
CA ILE A 353 5.00 -30.21 4.20
C ILE A 353 4.30 -31.55 3.96
N VAL A 354 4.76 -32.33 2.98
CA VAL A 354 4.20 -33.66 2.71
C VAL A 354 4.45 -34.59 3.90
N ALA A 355 5.61 -34.50 4.56
CA ALA A 355 5.93 -35.31 5.73
C ALA A 355 5.29 -34.85 7.05
N LEU A 356 4.48 -33.78 7.09
CA LEU A 356 3.80 -33.36 8.33
C LEU A 356 2.91 -34.48 8.88
N GLY A 357 3.04 -34.76 10.18
CA GLY A 357 2.09 -35.60 10.90
C GLY A 357 0.72 -34.89 11.04
N PRO A 358 -0.41 -35.60 11.13
CA PRO A 358 -1.72 -34.96 11.32
C PRO A 358 -1.77 -34.14 12.61
N GLY A 359 -2.20 -32.88 12.51
CA GLY A 359 -2.33 -31.99 13.66
C GLY A 359 -1.01 -31.40 14.14
N ASP A 360 0.01 -31.34 13.29
CA ASP A 360 1.29 -30.69 13.62
C ASP A 360 1.15 -29.17 13.77
N ILE A 361 2.15 -28.53 14.38
CA ILE A 361 2.21 -27.07 14.45
C ILE A 361 2.26 -26.46 13.05
N PRO A 362 1.82 -25.19 12.87
CA PRO A 362 1.83 -24.54 11.56
C PRO A 362 3.18 -24.63 10.87
N PHE A 363 3.17 -24.93 9.58
CA PHE A 363 4.38 -24.90 8.75
C PHE A 363 4.52 -23.55 8.05
N ILE A 364 5.68 -22.92 8.15
CA ILE A 364 5.95 -21.58 7.63
C ILE A 364 6.85 -21.66 6.40
N ILE A 365 6.41 -21.12 5.25
CA ILE A 365 7.29 -20.80 4.14
C ILE A 365 7.59 -19.30 4.18
N PHE A 366 8.77 -18.94 4.70
CA PHE A 366 9.28 -17.59 4.59
C PHE A 366 9.91 -17.43 3.20
N GLY A 367 9.22 -16.74 2.30
CA GLY A 367 9.80 -16.41 1.00
C GLY A 367 9.89 -14.90 0.74
N PRO A 368 11.10 -14.34 0.78
CA PRO A 368 11.41 -13.02 0.25
C PRO A 368 10.90 -12.83 -1.20
N PRO A 369 10.83 -11.59 -1.73
CA PRO A 369 10.27 -11.34 -3.04
C PRO A 369 11.06 -12.08 -4.13
N GLY A 370 10.35 -12.57 -5.16
CA GLY A 370 10.96 -13.30 -6.28
C GLY A 370 11.46 -14.71 -5.98
N THR A 371 11.28 -15.24 -4.76
CA THR A 371 11.81 -16.58 -4.38
C THR A 371 10.95 -17.78 -4.77
N GLY A 372 9.82 -17.54 -5.44
CA GLY A 372 8.94 -18.61 -5.93
C GLY A 372 7.99 -19.22 -4.90
N LYS A 373 7.67 -18.51 -3.80
CA LYS A 373 6.70 -18.93 -2.76
C LYS A 373 5.48 -19.67 -3.31
N THR A 374 4.69 -18.99 -4.14
CA THR A 374 3.45 -19.53 -4.70
C THR A 374 3.71 -20.77 -5.57
N THR A 375 4.89 -20.89 -6.18
CA THR A 375 5.29 -22.10 -6.91
C THR A 375 5.52 -23.27 -5.96
N VAL A 376 6.17 -23.05 -4.83
CA VAL A 376 6.36 -24.05 -3.75
C VAL A 376 5.02 -24.46 -3.15
N VAL A 377 4.13 -23.50 -2.87
CA VAL A 377 2.79 -23.77 -2.32
C VAL A 377 1.97 -24.66 -3.26
N VAL A 378 1.93 -24.33 -4.55
CA VAL A 378 1.20 -25.12 -5.55
C VAL A 378 1.78 -26.52 -5.69
N GLU A 379 3.10 -26.66 -5.68
CA GLU A 379 3.76 -27.97 -5.72
C GLU A 379 3.49 -28.80 -4.46
N ALA A 380 3.55 -28.18 -3.27
CA ALA A 380 3.24 -28.84 -2.02
C ALA A 380 1.78 -29.34 -2.00
N ILE A 381 0.84 -28.53 -2.48
CA ILE A 381 -0.55 -28.97 -2.70
C ILE A 381 -0.60 -30.18 -3.64
N HIS A 382 0.13 -30.14 -4.75
CA HIS A 382 0.16 -31.25 -5.70
C HIS A 382 0.69 -32.54 -5.06
N GLN A 383 1.80 -32.48 -4.34
CA GLN A 383 2.36 -33.66 -3.69
C GLN A 383 1.46 -34.18 -2.57
N VAL A 384 0.87 -33.31 -1.73
CA VAL A 384 -0.10 -33.73 -0.70
C VAL A 384 -1.27 -34.49 -1.32
N VAL A 385 -1.88 -33.94 -2.37
CA VAL A 385 -3.00 -34.56 -3.09
C VAL A 385 -2.57 -35.87 -3.75
N LYS A 386 -1.35 -35.97 -4.26
CA LYS A 386 -0.84 -37.21 -4.86
C LYS A 386 -0.58 -38.30 -3.83
N THR A 387 -0.04 -37.95 -2.66
CA THR A 387 0.37 -38.92 -1.64
C THR A 387 -0.75 -39.29 -0.66
N ARG A 388 -1.77 -38.44 -0.52
CA ARG A 388 -2.91 -38.62 0.40
C ARG A 388 -4.23 -38.52 -0.36
N PRO A 389 -4.71 -39.60 -0.98
CA PRO A 389 -5.96 -39.60 -1.78
C PRO A 389 -7.18 -39.00 -1.06
N GLU A 390 -7.25 -39.19 0.25
CA GLU A 390 -8.28 -38.70 1.18
C GLU A 390 -8.13 -37.21 1.58
N SER A 391 -7.11 -36.51 1.09
CA SER A 391 -6.87 -35.12 1.44
C SER A 391 -7.93 -34.18 0.86
N HIS A 392 -8.55 -33.37 1.71
CA HIS A 392 -9.33 -32.18 1.35
C HIS A 392 -8.59 -30.91 1.80
N LEU A 393 -8.46 -29.94 0.89
CA LEU A 393 -7.62 -28.77 1.07
C LEU A 393 -8.42 -27.48 0.94
N LEU A 394 -8.29 -26.60 1.92
CA LEU A 394 -8.70 -25.21 1.84
C LEU A 394 -7.45 -24.35 1.56
N VAL A 395 -7.48 -23.58 0.48
CA VAL A 395 -6.36 -22.77 0.01
C VAL A 395 -6.80 -21.31 -0.03
N CYS A 396 -6.13 -20.46 0.72
CA CYS A 396 -6.55 -19.09 0.96
C CYS A 396 -5.45 -18.08 0.64
N ALA A 397 -5.87 -16.86 0.33
CA ALA A 397 -5.01 -15.69 0.32
C ALA A 397 -5.81 -14.44 0.73
N PRO A 398 -5.19 -13.38 1.27
CA PRO A 398 -5.91 -12.17 1.69
C PRO A 398 -6.60 -11.43 0.53
N SER A 399 -6.00 -11.45 -0.66
CA SER A 399 -6.52 -10.73 -1.84
C SER A 399 -7.10 -11.66 -2.91
N ASN A 400 -8.07 -11.13 -3.67
CA ASN A 400 -8.63 -11.87 -4.81
C ASN A 400 -7.57 -12.21 -5.86
N SER A 401 -6.64 -11.29 -6.16
CA SER A 401 -5.59 -11.52 -7.15
C SER A 401 -4.63 -12.64 -6.75
N ALA A 402 -4.25 -12.73 -5.47
CA ALA A 402 -3.43 -13.83 -4.96
C ALA A 402 -4.17 -15.18 -5.00
N ALA A 403 -5.45 -15.20 -4.58
CA ALA A 403 -6.29 -16.39 -4.66
C ALA A 403 -6.50 -16.85 -6.12
N ASP A 404 -6.64 -15.93 -7.07
CA ASP A 404 -6.76 -16.26 -8.49
C ASP A 404 -5.46 -16.80 -9.07
N LEU A 405 -4.30 -16.30 -8.65
CA LEU A 405 -3.01 -16.84 -9.08
C LEU A 405 -2.86 -18.30 -8.65
N LEU A 406 -3.21 -18.61 -7.40
CA LEU A 406 -3.23 -19.98 -6.88
C LEU A 406 -4.19 -20.86 -7.70
N ALA A 407 -5.45 -20.43 -7.86
CA ALA A 407 -6.43 -21.18 -8.63
C ALA A 407 -6.03 -21.37 -10.09
N THR A 408 -5.43 -20.37 -10.73
CA THR A 408 -4.99 -20.44 -12.13
C THR A 408 -3.89 -21.47 -12.31
N ARG A 409 -2.93 -21.54 -11.38
CA ARG A 409 -1.87 -22.55 -11.42
C ARG A 409 -2.41 -23.96 -11.14
N LEU A 410 -3.31 -24.09 -10.16
CA LEU A 410 -3.94 -25.37 -9.84
C LEU A 410 -4.85 -25.88 -10.97
N ALA A 411 -5.53 -24.98 -11.69
CA ALA A 411 -6.38 -25.30 -12.84
C ALA A 411 -5.64 -25.93 -14.02
N GLN A 412 -4.30 -25.81 -14.08
CA GLN A 412 -3.48 -26.48 -15.09
C GLN A 412 -3.38 -27.99 -14.87
N VAL A 413 -3.62 -28.45 -13.64
CA VAL A 413 -3.49 -29.85 -13.23
C VAL A 413 -4.84 -30.44 -12.84
N TYR A 414 -5.70 -29.67 -12.18
CA TYR A 414 -6.95 -30.17 -11.62
C TYR A 414 -8.17 -29.79 -12.47
N PRO A 415 -9.07 -30.76 -12.74
CA PRO A 415 -10.32 -30.49 -13.42
C PRO A 415 -11.31 -29.75 -12.51
N ARG A 416 -12.32 -29.12 -13.12
CA ARG A 416 -13.38 -28.39 -12.39
C ARG A 416 -14.21 -29.26 -11.43
N SER A 417 -14.16 -30.59 -11.56
CA SER A 417 -14.83 -31.51 -10.63
C SER A 417 -14.09 -31.65 -9.30
N GLN A 418 -12.81 -31.29 -9.23
CA GLN A 418 -11.98 -31.40 -8.03
C GLN A 418 -11.58 -30.03 -7.45
N LEU A 419 -11.54 -28.99 -8.29
CA LEU A 419 -11.11 -27.64 -7.91
C LEU A 419 -12.28 -26.65 -7.96
N LEU A 420 -12.48 -25.90 -6.87
CA LEU A 420 -13.41 -24.77 -6.79
C LEU A 420 -12.67 -23.48 -6.48
N ARG A 421 -12.92 -22.43 -7.26
CA ARG A 421 -12.60 -21.04 -6.91
C ARG A 421 -13.86 -20.42 -6.29
N LEU A 422 -13.89 -20.35 -4.96
CA LEU A 422 -14.99 -19.84 -4.15
C LEU A 422 -14.93 -18.32 -4.02
N ASN A 423 -15.82 -17.61 -4.72
CA ASN A 423 -15.82 -16.15 -4.83
C ASN A 423 -16.93 -15.51 -4.01
N ALA A 424 -16.64 -14.39 -3.36
CA ALA A 424 -17.66 -13.60 -2.69
C ALA A 424 -18.66 -13.01 -3.70
N PRO A 425 -19.96 -12.94 -3.40
CA PRO A 425 -20.96 -12.37 -4.30
C PRO A 425 -20.72 -10.89 -4.62
N THR A 426 -20.00 -10.18 -3.75
CA THR A 426 -19.66 -8.76 -3.90
C THR A 426 -18.51 -8.52 -4.89
N ARG A 427 -17.84 -9.58 -5.34
CA ARG A 427 -16.74 -9.49 -6.29
C ARG A 427 -17.27 -9.24 -7.70
N SER A 428 -16.67 -8.29 -8.41
CA SER A 428 -16.94 -8.09 -9.83
C SER A 428 -16.57 -9.32 -10.67
N PHE A 429 -17.52 -9.77 -11.50
CA PHE A 429 -17.35 -10.86 -12.45
C PHE A 429 -16.24 -10.60 -13.46
N ASP A 430 -16.14 -9.37 -13.95
CA ASP A 430 -15.17 -9.00 -14.99
C ASP A 430 -13.73 -8.94 -14.44
N ALA A 431 -13.58 -8.81 -13.12
CA ALA A 431 -12.29 -8.89 -12.45
C ALA A 431 -11.77 -10.33 -12.27
N LEU A 432 -12.56 -11.36 -12.57
CA LEU A 432 -12.12 -12.76 -12.52
C LEU A 432 -11.47 -13.16 -13.87
N PRO A 433 -10.26 -13.76 -13.87
CA PRO A 433 -9.66 -14.30 -15.09
C PRO A 433 -10.61 -15.26 -15.83
N VAL A 434 -10.70 -15.11 -17.15
CA VAL A 434 -11.65 -15.87 -17.99
C VAL A 434 -11.52 -17.38 -17.78
N GLY A 435 -10.29 -17.90 -17.66
CA GLY A 435 -10.01 -19.32 -17.44
C GLY A 435 -10.56 -19.88 -16.12
N LEU A 436 -10.80 -19.01 -15.12
CA LEU A 436 -11.33 -19.39 -13.81
C LEU A 436 -12.85 -19.38 -13.72
N ARG A 437 -13.56 -18.77 -14.68
CA ARG A 437 -15.04 -18.69 -14.66
C ARG A 437 -15.70 -20.07 -14.56
N LYS A 438 -15.12 -21.09 -15.23
CA LYS A 438 -15.60 -22.48 -15.19
C LYS A 438 -15.32 -23.23 -13.88
N TYR A 439 -14.48 -22.65 -13.01
CA TYR A 439 -14.14 -23.18 -11.68
C TYR A 439 -14.92 -22.46 -10.57
N SER A 440 -15.87 -21.59 -10.89
CA SER A 440 -16.65 -20.82 -9.92
C SER A 440 -18.13 -21.17 -10.01
N ALA A 441 -18.81 -21.12 -8.87
CA ALA A 441 -20.26 -21.20 -8.83
C ALA A 441 -20.88 -19.82 -9.08
N LEU A 442 -21.91 -19.79 -9.92
CA LEU A 442 -22.63 -18.58 -10.32
C LEU A 442 -24.13 -18.78 -10.06
N GLU A 443 -24.81 -17.68 -9.75
CA GLU A 443 -26.27 -17.61 -9.73
C GLU A 443 -26.87 -17.78 -11.14
N SER A 444 -28.20 -17.86 -11.22
CA SER A 444 -28.93 -18.02 -12.48
C SER A 444 -28.72 -16.87 -13.48
N ASP A 445 -28.27 -15.70 -13.01
CA ASP A 445 -27.92 -14.56 -13.86
C ASP A 445 -26.59 -14.75 -14.63
N GLY A 446 -25.84 -15.81 -14.31
CA GLY A 446 -24.55 -16.12 -14.93
C GLY A 446 -23.43 -15.11 -14.64
N ARG A 447 -23.62 -14.18 -13.70
CA ARG A 447 -22.65 -13.11 -13.37
C ARG A 447 -22.39 -12.98 -11.87
N THR A 448 -23.37 -13.22 -11.02
CA THR A 448 -23.22 -13.11 -9.57
C THR A 448 -22.60 -14.38 -9.02
N PHE A 449 -21.48 -14.24 -8.29
CA PHE A 449 -20.84 -15.39 -7.65
C PHE A 449 -21.67 -15.90 -6.47
N THR A 450 -21.64 -17.20 -6.28
CA THR A 450 -22.31 -17.88 -5.17
C THR A 450 -21.45 -19.04 -4.65
N ALA A 451 -21.95 -19.76 -3.66
CA ALA A 451 -21.36 -20.99 -3.17
C ALA A 451 -22.19 -22.21 -3.61
N PRO A 452 -21.58 -23.39 -3.81
CA PRO A 452 -22.33 -24.64 -3.88
C PRO A 452 -23.05 -24.93 -2.55
N ALA A 453 -24.10 -25.76 -2.60
CA ALA A 453 -24.72 -26.29 -1.39
C ALA A 453 -23.75 -27.19 -0.61
N LYS A 454 -24.05 -27.44 0.68
CA LYS A 454 -23.20 -28.19 1.62
C LYS A 454 -22.60 -29.48 1.04
N ASP A 455 -23.45 -30.34 0.47
CA ASP A 455 -23.01 -31.65 -0.05
C ASP A 455 -22.20 -31.54 -1.34
N ASP A 456 -22.48 -30.55 -2.17
CA ASP A 456 -21.68 -30.29 -3.37
C ASP A 456 -20.33 -29.66 -3.03
N LEU A 457 -20.30 -28.78 -2.02
CA LEU A 457 -19.06 -28.17 -1.54
C LEU A 457 -18.07 -29.24 -1.07
N LYS A 458 -18.54 -30.26 -0.35
CA LYS A 458 -17.73 -31.38 0.15
C LYS A 458 -17.15 -32.28 -0.94
N LYS A 459 -17.71 -32.27 -2.16
CA LYS A 459 -17.19 -33.06 -3.30
C LYS A 459 -15.90 -32.48 -3.85
N PHE A 460 -15.64 -31.18 -3.65
CA PHE A 460 -14.41 -30.56 -4.11
C PHE A 460 -13.23 -30.99 -3.23
N ARG A 461 -12.15 -31.37 -3.89
CA ARG A 461 -10.91 -31.77 -3.22
C ARG A 461 -10.08 -30.57 -2.80
N ILE A 462 -10.11 -29.52 -3.61
CA ILE A 462 -9.36 -28.28 -3.41
C ILE A 462 -10.34 -27.11 -3.54
N ILE A 463 -10.45 -26.29 -2.49
CA ILE A 463 -11.24 -25.07 -2.48
C ILE A 463 -10.28 -23.88 -2.33
N VAL A 464 -10.26 -23.01 -3.33
CA VAL A 464 -9.47 -21.77 -3.33
C VAL A 464 -10.38 -20.58 -3.04
N SER A 465 -10.12 -19.85 -1.97
CA SER A 465 -10.93 -18.70 -1.51
C SER A 465 -10.06 -17.53 -1.06
N THR A 466 -10.66 -16.36 -0.83
CA THR A 466 -9.99 -15.34 -0.01
C THR A 466 -10.10 -15.70 1.48
N CYS A 467 -9.22 -15.17 2.33
CA CYS A 467 -9.31 -15.39 3.79
C CYS A 467 -10.70 -15.03 4.33
N PHE A 468 -11.24 -13.87 3.92
CA PHE A 468 -12.59 -13.45 4.29
C PHE A 468 -13.69 -14.44 3.89
N TYR A 469 -13.65 -14.97 2.67
CA TYR A 469 -14.72 -15.82 2.14
C TYR A 469 -14.49 -17.31 2.45
N ALA A 470 -13.41 -17.64 3.15
CA ALA A 470 -13.15 -18.95 3.74
C ALA A 470 -14.06 -19.28 4.95
N SER A 471 -14.93 -18.37 5.37
CA SER A 471 -15.94 -18.65 6.40
C SER A 471 -17.14 -19.43 5.88
N VAL A 472 -17.30 -19.55 4.56
CA VAL A 472 -18.48 -20.18 3.93
C VAL A 472 -18.64 -21.65 4.28
N PRO A 473 -17.58 -22.50 4.28
CA PRO A 473 -17.72 -23.89 4.71
C PRO A 473 -18.31 -23.99 6.13
N MET A 474 -17.80 -23.22 7.09
CA MET A 474 -18.34 -23.16 8.45
C MET A 474 -19.78 -22.62 8.47
N ALA A 475 -20.10 -21.59 7.69
CA ALA A 475 -21.47 -21.07 7.60
C ALA A 475 -22.46 -22.10 7.00
N LEU A 476 -21.99 -23.04 6.17
CA LEU A 476 -22.75 -24.18 5.65
C LEU A 476 -22.61 -25.43 6.53
N GLU A 477 -22.05 -25.30 7.73
CA GLU A 477 -21.84 -26.38 8.69
C GLU A 477 -21.03 -27.56 8.12
N VAL A 478 -20.03 -27.23 7.29
CA VAL A 478 -18.99 -28.15 6.84
C VAL A 478 -17.86 -28.13 7.85
N GLU A 479 -18.05 -28.86 8.94
CA GLU A 479 -17.08 -28.98 10.03
C GLU A 479 -16.10 -30.14 9.79
N ASN A 480 -14.87 -30.02 10.31
CA ASN A 480 -13.85 -31.07 10.32
C ASN A 480 -13.55 -31.70 8.95
N HIS A 481 -13.78 -30.95 7.87
CA HIS A 481 -13.64 -31.45 6.50
C HIS A 481 -12.22 -31.34 5.96
N PHE A 482 -11.50 -30.25 6.29
CA PHE A 482 -10.22 -29.95 5.68
C PHE A 482 -9.07 -30.63 6.42
N THR A 483 -8.37 -31.50 5.72
CA THR A 483 -7.12 -32.13 6.20
C THR A 483 -5.95 -31.14 6.21
N HIS A 484 -5.96 -30.17 5.28
CA HIS A 484 -4.93 -29.14 5.18
C HIS A 484 -5.57 -27.77 4.92
N VAL A 485 -5.01 -26.74 5.56
CA VAL A 485 -5.31 -25.33 5.28
C VAL A 485 -4.02 -24.65 4.84
N PHE A 486 -4.00 -24.12 3.62
CA PHE A 486 -2.92 -23.32 3.08
C PHE A 486 -3.32 -21.84 3.07
N VAL A 487 -2.45 -20.94 3.54
CA VAL A 487 -2.65 -19.49 3.45
C VAL A 487 -1.41 -18.84 2.83
N ASP A 488 -1.51 -18.39 1.57
CA ASP A 488 -0.44 -17.64 0.90
C ASP A 488 -0.57 -16.13 1.13
N GLU A 489 0.55 -15.41 1.02
CA GLU A 489 0.67 -13.98 1.35
C GLU A 489 0.15 -13.63 2.77
N ALA A 490 0.35 -14.54 3.74
CA ALA A 490 -0.08 -14.40 5.13
C ALA A 490 0.51 -13.19 5.86
N GLY A 491 1.62 -12.60 5.35
CA GLY A 491 2.17 -11.37 5.91
C GLY A 491 1.25 -10.14 5.71
N HIS A 492 0.35 -10.18 4.73
CA HIS A 492 -0.49 -9.04 4.36
C HIS A 492 -1.79 -8.93 5.16
N ALA A 493 -2.24 -10.03 5.79
CA ALA A 493 -3.48 -10.06 6.54
C ALA A 493 -3.24 -9.85 8.04
N SER A 494 -4.23 -9.29 8.73
CA SER A 494 -4.20 -9.22 10.19
C SER A 494 -4.32 -10.62 10.76
N GLU A 495 -3.86 -10.79 12.00
CA GLU A 495 -4.00 -12.06 12.69
C GLU A 495 -5.47 -12.49 12.80
N SER A 496 -6.35 -11.54 13.15
CA SER A 496 -7.79 -11.76 13.21
C SER A 496 -8.41 -12.19 11.87
N GLU A 497 -7.87 -11.72 10.73
CA GLU A 497 -8.33 -12.12 9.41
C GLU A 497 -7.88 -13.55 9.06
N ILE A 498 -6.62 -13.90 9.32
CA ILE A 498 -6.07 -15.24 9.05
C ILE A 498 -6.75 -16.29 9.93
N MET A 499 -7.29 -15.91 11.08
CA MET A 499 -8.06 -16.85 11.89
C MET A 499 -9.35 -17.33 11.21
N ILE A 500 -9.89 -16.62 10.22
CA ILE A 500 -11.08 -17.07 9.47
C ILE A 500 -10.79 -18.42 8.79
N PRO A 501 -9.79 -18.55 7.89
CA PRO A 501 -9.47 -19.86 7.32
C PRO A 501 -8.85 -20.84 8.33
N ILE A 502 -8.24 -20.40 9.43
CA ILE A 502 -7.62 -21.32 10.40
C ILE A 502 -8.64 -21.82 11.44
N LEU A 503 -9.10 -20.97 12.36
CA LEU A 503 -9.90 -21.39 13.53
C LEU A 503 -11.34 -21.81 13.17
N GLN A 504 -11.88 -21.40 12.02
CA GLN A 504 -13.21 -21.87 11.60
C GLN A 504 -13.17 -23.19 10.83
N ASN A 505 -12.02 -23.60 10.29
CA ASN A 505 -11.94 -24.72 9.34
C ASN A 505 -10.93 -25.81 9.75
N ALA A 506 -10.02 -25.52 10.69
CA ALA A 506 -9.07 -26.51 11.20
C ALA A 506 -9.68 -27.36 12.31
N SER A 507 -9.41 -28.66 12.24
CA SER A 507 -9.69 -29.65 13.29
C SER A 507 -8.41 -29.97 14.07
N PRO A 508 -8.47 -30.79 15.14
CA PRO A 508 -7.28 -31.27 15.84
C PRO A 508 -6.25 -31.99 14.95
N THR A 509 -6.67 -32.54 13.80
CA THR A 509 -5.78 -33.26 12.87
C THR A 509 -5.42 -32.48 11.61
N THR A 510 -5.96 -31.26 11.44
CA THR A 510 -5.65 -30.41 10.29
C THR A 510 -4.23 -29.85 10.36
N ASN A 511 -3.50 -29.97 9.25
CA ASN A 511 -2.21 -29.33 9.07
C ASN A 511 -2.39 -27.94 8.46
N VAL A 512 -1.76 -26.93 9.08
CA VAL A 512 -1.83 -25.55 8.63
C VAL A 512 -0.50 -25.15 8.03
N ILE A 513 -0.52 -24.60 6.82
CA ILE A 513 0.66 -24.11 6.11
C ILE A 513 0.44 -22.64 5.79
N ILE A 514 1.34 -21.79 6.25
CA ILE A 514 1.31 -20.35 5.97
C ILE A 514 2.55 -19.95 5.17
N SER A 515 2.38 -19.13 4.15
CA SER A 515 3.48 -18.60 3.36
C SER A 515 3.39 -17.09 3.21
N GLY A 516 4.53 -16.43 3.17
CA GLY A 516 4.58 -14.98 3.01
C GLY A 516 5.96 -14.41 3.28
N ASP A 517 6.00 -13.09 3.44
CA ASP A 517 7.20 -12.36 3.78
C ASP A 517 6.92 -11.36 4.92
N PRO A 518 7.39 -11.62 6.16
CA PRO A 518 7.17 -10.71 7.28
C PRO A 518 7.92 -9.37 7.14
N LYS A 519 8.81 -9.23 6.15
CA LYS A 519 9.57 -7.99 5.87
C LYS A 519 8.94 -7.12 4.77
N GLN A 520 7.79 -7.51 4.21
CA GLN A 520 7.00 -6.71 3.27
C GLN A 520 5.79 -6.06 3.98
N LEU A 521 4.85 -5.51 3.20
CA LEU A 521 3.64 -4.84 3.73
C LEU A 521 2.86 -5.77 4.67
N GLY A 522 2.57 -5.23 5.85
CA GLY A 522 1.63 -5.79 6.81
C GLY A 522 0.19 -5.39 6.54
N PRO A 523 -0.75 -5.82 7.39
CA PRO A 523 -2.14 -5.39 7.36
C PRO A 523 -2.31 -3.88 7.51
N ILE A 524 -3.32 -3.34 6.84
CA ILE A 524 -3.69 -1.92 6.91
C ILE A 524 -4.67 -1.72 8.07
N ILE A 525 -4.22 -1.06 9.13
CA ILE A 525 -5.01 -0.74 10.33
C ILE A 525 -5.36 0.75 10.33
N GLN A 526 -6.64 1.08 10.52
CA GLN A 526 -7.13 2.46 10.51
C GLN A 526 -6.95 3.15 11.86
N SER A 527 -7.15 2.42 12.96
CA SER A 527 -6.94 2.89 14.31
C SER A 527 -5.46 2.94 14.62
N LYS A 528 -4.93 4.16 14.78
CA LYS A 528 -3.52 4.35 15.16
C LYS A 528 -3.21 3.75 16.55
N ALA A 529 -4.16 3.81 17.48
CA ALA A 529 -4.03 3.15 18.78
C ALA A 529 -3.94 1.62 18.63
N CYS A 530 -4.75 1.01 17.77
CA CYS A 530 -4.65 -0.44 17.50
C CYS A 530 -3.35 -0.80 16.77
N ASN A 531 -2.87 0.08 15.89
CA ASN A 531 -1.59 -0.10 15.20
C ASN A 531 -0.44 -0.24 16.21
N LYS A 532 -0.31 0.71 17.15
CA LYS A 532 0.69 0.69 18.23
C LYS A 532 0.55 -0.46 19.22
N LEU A 533 -0.66 -0.99 19.37
CA LEU A 533 -0.96 -2.09 20.29
C LEU A 533 -0.90 -3.46 19.64
N GLY A 534 -0.30 -3.57 18.44
CA GLY A 534 0.03 -4.87 17.86
C GLY A 534 -0.86 -5.33 16.71
N MET A 535 -1.92 -4.60 16.36
CA MET A 535 -2.89 -5.06 15.35
C MET A 535 -2.29 -5.11 13.94
N SER A 536 -1.24 -4.33 13.68
CA SER A 536 -0.52 -4.31 12.41
C SER A 536 0.49 -5.44 12.24
N VAL A 537 0.76 -6.21 13.30
CA VAL A 537 1.60 -7.40 13.21
C VAL A 537 0.79 -8.57 12.71
N SER A 538 1.19 -9.08 11.55
CA SER A 538 0.59 -10.28 10.97
C SER A 538 0.85 -11.51 11.84
N PHE A 539 -0.04 -12.49 11.74
CA PHE A 539 0.16 -13.80 12.37
C PHE A 539 1.50 -14.43 11.94
N LEU A 540 1.86 -14.32 10.65
CA LEU A 540 3.14 -14.82 10.13
C LEU A 540 4.32 -14.20 10.88
N GLU A 541 4.34 -12.87 11.03
CA GLU A 541 5.42 -12.17 11.71
C GLU A 541 5.53 -12.60 13.18
N ARG A 542 4.42 -12.62 13.91
CA ARG A 542 4.40 -13.08 15.31
C ARG A 542 4.92 -14.51 15.44
N MET A 543 4.54 -15.39 14.52
CA MET A 543 4.94 -16.79 14.55
C MET A 543 6.43 -16.96 14.27
N THR A 544 7.00 -16.25 13.30
CA THR A 544 8.44 -16.32 13.00
C THR A 544 9.34 -15.89 14.17
N LYS A 545 8.80 -15.18 15.17
CA LYS A 545 9.51 -14.74 16.38
C LYS A 545 9.47 -15.76 17.52
N ARG A 546 8.73 -16.88 17.39
CA ARG A 546 8.69 -17.92 18.44
C ARG A 546 9.92 -18.83 18.34
N THR A 547 10.41 -19.27 19.50
CA THR A 547 11.59 -20.14 19.65
C THR A 547 11.50 -21.42 18.82
N VAL A 548 10.31 -22.03 18.75
CA VAL A 548 10.03 -23.25 17.95
C VAL A 548 10.30 -23.10 16.44
N TYR A 549 10.38 -21.86 15.93
CA TYR A 549 10.74 -21.53 14.54
C TYR A 549 12.12 -20.88 14.41
N THR A 550 12.90 -20.80 15.49
CA THR A 550 14.29 -20.33 15.44
C THR A 550 15.18 -21.43 14.89
N ILE A 551 16.15 -21.06 14.06
CA ILE A 551 17.03 -22.01 13.38
C ILE A 551 18.47 -21.63 13.70
N GLU A 552 19.13 -22.45 14.52
CA GLU A 552 20.47 -22.14 15.04
C GLU A 552 21.60 -22.47 14.06
N SER A 553 21.45 -23.52 13.25
CA SER A 553 22.55 -24.08 12.44
C SER A 553 22.34 -23.96 10.92
N GLY A 554 21.25 -23.32 10.48
CA GLY A 554 20.90 -23.23 9.05
C GLY A 554 20.49 -24.55 8.39
N ASP A 555 20.46 -25.66 9.15
CA ASP A 555 19.78 -26.90 8.78
C ASP A 555 18.30 -26.79 9.16
N TYR A 556 17.47 -27.00 8.15
CA TYR A 556 16.03 -26.85 8.26
C TYR A 556 15.35 -28.22 8.35
N ARG A 557 16.08 -29.33 8.25
CA ARG A 557 15.54 -30.69 8.30
C ARG A 557 14.75 -30.92 9.60
N GLY A 558 13.49 -31.33 9.46
CA GLY A 558 12.58 -31.56 10.59
C GLY A 558 11.96 -30.29 11.19
N SER A 559 12.40 -29.09 10.78
CA SER A 559 11.81 -27.83 11.25
C SER A 559 10.44 -27.54 10.60
N ASN A 560 9.63 -26.70 11.24
CA ASN A 560 8.32 -26.28 10.72
C ASN A 560 8.40 -24.90 10.05
N ILE A 561 9.57 -24.49 9.60
CA ILE A 561 9.78 -23.24 8.87
C ILE A 561 10.82 -23.48 7.78
N VAL A 562 10.66 -22.90 6.60
CA VAL A 562 11.69 -22.85 5.55
C VAL A 562 11.81 -21.47 4.94
N LYS A 563 13.03 -20.92 4.96
CA LYS A 563 13.38 -19.65 4.28
C LYS A 563 13.90 -19.94 2.89
N LEU A 564 13.26 -19.35 1.89
CA LEU A 564 13.68 -19.44 0.49
C LEU A 564 14.74 -18.37 0.18
N LEU A 565 15.81 -18.72 -0.53
CA LEU A 565 16.96 -17.82 -0.75
C LEU A 565 17.16 -17.41 -2.21
N GLN A 566 16.87 -18.29 -3.17
CA GLN A 566 17.10 -18.02 -4.59
C GLN A 566 16.00 -17.11 -5.16
N ASN A 567 16.35 -15.90 -5.57
CA ASN A 567 15.49 -14.91 -6.21
C ASN A 567 15.54 -15.08 -7.73
N TYR A 568 14.41 -15.39 -8.35
CA TYR A 568 14.28 -15.62 -9.79
C TYR A 568 13.72 -14.41 -10.56
N ARG A 569 13.61 -13.25 -9.90
CA ARG A 569 12.94 -12.06 -10.44
C ARG A 569 13.93 -11.03 -10.95
N SER A 570 14.83 -10.58 -10.07
CA SER A 570 15.46 -9.28 -10.19
C SER A 570 16.94 -9.38 -10.54
N HIS A 571 17.41 -8.41 -11.34
CA HIS A 571 18.84 -8.18 -11.57
C HIS A 571 19.59 -8.06 -10.23
N PRO A 572 20.84 -8.57 -10.11
CA PRO A 572 21.62 -8.47 -8.88
C PRO A 572 21.70 -7.04 -8.31
N ALA A 573 21.93 -6.03 -9.17
CA ALA A 573 22.00 -4.63 -8.76
C ALA A 573 20.68 -4.07 -8.16
N ILE A 574 19.52 -4.56 -8.63
CA ILE A 574 18.20 -4.18 -8.10
C ILE A 574 17.99 -4.86 -6.73
N LEU A 575 18.32 -6.15 -6.64
CA LEU A 575 18.11 -6.96 -5.43
C LEU A 575 19.03 -6.53 -4.27
N ARG A 576 20.25 -6.08 -4.58
CA ARG A 576 21.35 -5.91 -3.61
C ARG A 576 20.97 -5.10 -2.38
N PHE A 577 20.34 -3.93 -2.55
CA PHE A 577 19.98 -3.07 -1.43
C PHE A 577 18.98 -3.75 -0.49
N SER A 578 17.83 -4.19 -1.00
CA SER A 578 16.83 -4.89 -0.20
C SER A 578 17.38 -6.16 0.44
N ASN A 579 18.24 -6.91 -0.26
CA ASN A 579 18.89 -8.10 0.29
C ASN A 579 19.74 -7.77 1.53
N THR A 580 20.58 -6.74 1.43
CA THR A 580 21.46 -6.32 2.53
C THR A 580 20.69 -5.82 3.74
N VAL A 581 19.65 -5.00 3.51
CA VAL A 581 18.92 -4.30 4.59
C VAL A 581 17.86 -5.19 5.25
N PHE A 582 17.08 -5.96 4.49
CA PHE A 582 15.95 -6.71 5.05
C PHE A 582 16.21 -8.20 5.26
N TYR A 583 17.18 -8.77 4.53
CA TYR A 583 17.33 -10.23 4.42
C TYR A 583 18.73 -10.72 4.77
N GLY A 584 19.55 -9.88 5.43
CA GLY A 584 20.87 -10.30 5.92
C GLY A 584 21.88 -10.58 4.81
N GLY A 585 21.62 -10.17 3.57
CA GLY A 585 22.50 -10.44 2.42
C GLY A 585 22.43 -11.88 1.92
N GLU A 586 21.50 -12.69 2.43
CA GLU A 586 21.43 -14.13 2.15
C GLU A 586 20.81 -14.48 0.78
N LEU A 587 20.09 -13.55 0.14
CA LEU A 587 19.41 -13.83 -1.13
C LEU A 587 20.38 -13.98 -2.29
N GLN A 588 20.10 -14.94 -3.16
CA GLN A 588 20.92 -15.28 -4.32
C GLN A 588 20.15 -14.91 -5.58
N SER A 589 20.70 -14.05 -6.44
CA SER A 589 20.06 -13.74 -7.72
C SER A 589 20.23 -14.92 -8.68
N CYS A 590 19.11 -15.44 -9.17
CA CYS A 590 18.98 -16.54 -10.12
C CYS A 590 18.00 -16.18 -11.25
N ALA A 591 17.78 -14.88 -11.48
CA ALA A 591 16.91 -14.38 -12.54
C ALA A 591 17.49 -14.71 -13.92
N ASP A 592 16.61 -14.96 -14.89
CA ASP A 592 16.99 -15.37 -16.24
C ASP A 592 17.85 -14.30 -16.94
N PRO A 593 19.12 -14.58 -17.31
CA PRO A 593 19.98 -13.62 -17.99
C PRO A 593 19.41 -13.05 -19.29
N VAL A 594 18.55 -13.80 -19.99
CA VAL A 594 17.88 -13.34 -21.22
C VAL A 594 16.91 -12.21 -20.90
N ILE A 595 16.24 -12.28 -19.74
CA ILE A 595 15.33 -11.25 -19.25
C ILE A 595 16.08 -9.96 -18.90
N LEU A 596 17.29 -10.10 -18.34
CA LEU A 596 18.08 -9.03 -17.76
C LEU A 596 18.94 -8.25 -18.78
N SER A 597 19.63 -8.98 -19.65
CA SER A 597 20.77 -8.48 -20.45
C SER A 597 20.45 -7.34 -21.43
N ARG A 598 19.20 -7.19 -21.87
CA ARG A 598 18.83 -6.13 -22.84
C ARG A 598 18.82 -4.74 -22.21
N LEU A 599 18.41 -4.63 -20.95
CA LEU A 599 18.20 -3.35 -20.28
C LEU A 599 19.43 -2.84 -19.52
N THR A 600 20.47 -3.66 -19.37
CA THR A 600 21.79 -3.21 -18.88
C THR A 600 22.52 -2.30 -19.87
N ARG A 601 22.03 -2.24 -21.13
CA ARG A 601 22.48 -1.35 -22.20
C ARG A 601 21.46 -0.27 -22.54
N PHE A 602 20.52 0.00 -21.63
CA PHE A 602 19.58 1.09 -21.81
C PHE A 602 20.35 2.41 -21.93
N HIS A 603 20.11 3.17 -23.00
CA HIS A 603 20.97 4.28 -23.41
C HIS A 603 20.89 5.51 -22.49
N LYS A 604 19.89 5.57 -21.60
CA LYS A 604 19.79 6.62 -20.55
C LYS A 604 20.39 6.16 -19.21
N LEU A 605 21.04 4.99 -19.13
CA LEU A 605 21.74 4.60 -17.90
C LEU A 605 22.92 5.55 -17.66
N PRO A 606 23.02 6.17 -16.47
CA PRO A 606 24.18 6.97 -16.12
C PRO A 606 25.47 6.13 -16.09
N GLN A 607 25.36 4.89 -15.59
CA GLN A 607 26.44 3.91 -15.59
C GLN A 607 26.04 2.65 -16.38
N PRO A 608 26.73 2.34 -17.50
CA PRO A 608 26.49 1.11 -18.26
C PRO A 608 26.64 -0.14 -17.39
N GLY A 609 25.73 -1.10 -17.53
CA GLY A 609 25.74 -2.34 -16.74
C GLY A 609 25.07 -2.25 -15.36
N PHE A 610 24.72 -1.05 -14.89
CA PHE A 610 24.03 -0.85 -13.60
C PHE A 610 22.58 -0.41 -13.81
N PRO A 611 21.60 -1.34 -13.85
CA PRO A 611 20.22 -1.04 -14.23
C PRO A 611 19.36 -0.49 -13.08
N VAL A 612 19.92 0.46 -12.32
CA VAL A 612 19.22 1.22 -11.29
C VAL A 612 19.54 2.69 -11.51
N ILE A 613 18.50 3.50 -11.74
CA ILE A 613 18.63 4.95 -11.90
C ILE A 613 17.95 5.62 -10.70
N PHE A 614 18.66 6.54 -10.05
CA PHE A 614 18.03 7.56 -9.21
C PHE A 614 18.10 8.91 -9.95
N HIS A 615 16.95 9.41 -10.40
CA HIS A 615 16.82 10.71 -11.05
C HIS A 615 16.38 11.73 -9.99
N SER A 616 17.33 12.52 -9.50
CA SER A 616 17.06 13.62 -8.58
C SER A 616 16.38 14.77 -9.31
N ILE A 617 15.22 15.21 -8.82
CA ILE A 617 14.51 16.37 -9.35
C ILE A 617 13.81 17.15 -8.23
N CYS A 618 14.09 18.44 -8.14
CA CYS A 618 13.38 19.38 -7.29
C CYS A 618 12.12 19.85 -8.01
N GLY A 619 10.98 19.18 -7.78
CA GLY A 619 9.68 19.61 -8.32
C GLY A 619 8.87 20.46 -7.34
N GLU A 620 7.59 20.68 -7.65
CA GLU A 620 6.63 21.28 -6.72
C GLU A 620 5.53 20.29 -6.33
N ASN A 621 5.21 20.27 -5.03
CA ASN A 621 4.04 19.57 -4.53
C ASN A 621 2.78 20.39 -4.80
N GLN A 622 1.86 19.82 -5.56
CA GLN A 622 0.56 20.43 -5.85
C GLN A 622 -0.58 19.56 -5.34
N ARG A 623 -1.73 20.20 -5.13
CA ARG A 623 -3.03 19.62 -4.78
C ARG A 623 -4.11 20.33 -5.58
N GLU A 624 -5.25 19.68 -5.81
CA GLU A 624 -6.34 20.27 -6.56
C GLU A 624 -7.71 19.98 -5.94
N GLY A 625 -8.61 20.97 -6.06
CA GLY A 625 -9.99 20.88 -5.58
C GLY A 625 -10.10 20.48 -4.11
N LYS A 626 -10.78 19.37 -3.83
CA LYS A 626 -11.00 18.85 -2.47
C LYS A 626 -10.15 17.63 -2.14
N SER A 627 -9.22 17.27 -3.02
CA SER A 627 -8.33 16.12 -2.91
C SER A 627 -7.16 16.46 -1.96
N PRO A 628 -7.03 15.79 -0.79
CA PRO A 628 -5.84 15.91 0.05
C PRO A 628 -4.56 15.28 -0.55
N SER A 629 -4.65 14.51 -1.64
CA SER A 629 -3.52 13.82 -2.25
C SER A 629 -2.65 14.73 -3.11
N TYR A 630 -1.34 14.53 -2.98
CA TYR A 630 -0.33 15.32 -3.68
C TYR A 630 -0.06 14.78 -5.08
N PHE A 631 0.33 15.67 -5.98
CA PHE A 631 0.93 15.32 -7.26
C PHE A 631 2.09 16.26 -7.57
N ASN A 632 2.97 15.81 -8.47
CA ASN A 632 4.16 16.53 -8.91
C ASN A 632 4.28 16.37 -10.42
N ILE A 633 4.08 17.49 -11.13
CA ILE A 633 4.04 17.56 -12.59
C ILE A 633 5.42 17.21 -13.18
N ASP A 634 6.50 17.67 -12.57
CA ASP A 634 7.85 17.48 -13.07
C ASP A 634 8.27 16.02 -13.00
N GLU A 635 7.96 15.34 -11.90
CA GLU A 635 8.14 13.89 -11.79
C GLU A 635 7.28 13.13 -12.81
N ALA A 636 6.00 13.51 -12.98
CA ALA A 636 5.11 12.86 -13.95
C ALA A 636 5.63 13.01 -15.39
N THR A 637 6.22 14.17 -15.69
CA THR A 637 6.83 14.45 -16.99
C THR A 637 8.09 13.62 -17.22
N LEU A 638 8.89 13.37 -16.17
CA LEU A 638 10.03 12.45 -16.26
C LEU A 638 9.59 10.99 -16.41
N VAL A 639 8.52 10.56 -15.74
CA VAL A 639 7.92 9.24 -15.98
C VAL A 639 7.59 9.08 -17.47
N LYS A 640 6.89 10.06 -18.05
CA LYS A 640 6.57 10.09 -19.49
C LYS A 640 7.83 9.99 -20.36
N HIS A 641 8.86 10.77 -20.03
CA HIS A 641 10.13 10.76 -20.76
C HIS A 641 10.80 9.38 -20.75
N TYR A 642 10.91 8.73 -19.60
CA TYR A 642 11.50 7.39 -19.51
C TYR A 642 10.67 6.32 -20.21
N VAL A 643 9.33 6.38 -20.11
CA VAL A 643 8.45 5.46 -20.84
C VAL A 643 8.68 5.58 -22.35
N ARG A 644 8.71 6.82 -22.88
CA ARG A 644 9.04 7.07 -24.28
C ARG A 644 10.41 6.54 -24.67
N ALA A 645 11.44 6.80 -23.86
CA ALA A 645 12.79 6.32 -24.13
C ALA A 645 12.90 4.78 -24.16
N LEU A 646 12.06 4.08 -23.36
CA LEU A 646 12.05 2.63 -23.27
C LEU A 646 11.25 1.95 -24.39
N ILE A 647 10.21 2.61 -24.92
CA ILE A 647 9.33 2.05 -25.94
C ILE A 647 9.75 2.49 -27.35
N ASP A 648 10.06 3.78 -27.54
CA ASP A 648 10.22 4.38 -28.88
C ASP A 648 11.68 4.59 -29.27
N GLU A 649 12.53 4.99 -28.32
CA GLU A 649 13.91 5.40 -28.62
C GLU A 649 14.90 4.23 -28.71
N GLY A 650 14.50 3.01 -28.38
CA GLY A 650 15.40 1.86 -28.43
C GLY A 650 14.75 0.52 -28.75
N SER A 651 15.54 -0.38 -29.35
CA SER A 651 15.11 -1.73 -29.73
C SER A 651 15.21 -2.71 -28.56
N TYR A 652 14.60 -2.39 -27.42
CA TYR A 652 14.63 -3.23 -26.22
C TYR A 652 13.57 -4.35 -26.25
N GLY A 653 12.62 -4.27 -27.18
CA GLY A 653 11.49 -5.22 -27.29
C GLY A 653 10.50 -5.08 -26.13
N LEU A 654 10.35 -3.88 -25.59
CA LEU A 654 9.39 -3.56 -24.55
C LEU A 654 8.07 -3.07 -25.16
N ASN A 655 6.97 -3.44 -24.53
CA ASN A 655 5.66 -2.82 -24.76
C ASN A 655 5.16 -2.24 -23.43
N SER A 656 4.11 -1.43 -23.49
CA SER A 656 3.55 -0.75 -22.32
C SER A 656 3.18 -1.70 -21.17
N ASN A 657 2.71 -2.92 -21.45
CA ASN A 657 2.30 -3.89 -20.43
C ASN A 657 3.48 -4.44 -19.61
N LEU A 658 4.72 -4.30 -20.09
CA LEU A 658 5.94 -4.72 -19.40
C LEU A 658 6.52 -3.63 -18.48
N ILE A 659 5.93 -2.44 -18.47
CA ILE A 659 6.33 -1.30 -17.65
C ILE A 659 5.26 -1.06 -16.57
N GLY A 660 5.72 -0.79 -15.35
CA GLY A 660 4.86 -0.36 -14.25
C GLY A 660 5.35 0.92 -13.61
N VAL A 661 4.41 1.75 -13.14
CA VAL A 661 4.70 2.95 -12.34
C VAL A 661 4.11 2.79 -10.94
N ILE A 662 4.96 3.01 -9.94
CA ILE A 662 4.60 3.01 -8.52
C ILE A 662 4.68 4.44 -8.01
N THR A 663 3.62 4.91 -7.36
CA THR A 663 3.65 6.19 -6.66
C THR A 663 2.73 6.18 -5.44
N PRO A 664 3.11 6.77 -4.30
CA PRO A 664 2.30 6.67 -3.08
C PRO A 664 1.00 7.48 -3.12
N TYR A 665 0.89 8.44 -4.05
CA TYR A 665 -0.24 9.36 -4.10
C TYR A 665 -1.19 9.00 -5.24
N ARG A 666 -2.49 8.94 -4.92
CA ARG A 666 -3.52 8.63 -5.91
C ARG A 666 -3.65 9.71 -6.95
N GLN A 667 -3.49 10.99 -6.58
CA GLN A 667 -3.54 12.07 -7.56
C GLN A 667 -2.37 11.99 -8.54
N GLN A 668 -1.17 11.63 -8.06
CA GLN A 668 -0.05 11.35 -8.95
C GLN A 668 -0.35 10.19 -9.91
N CYS A 669 -0.99 9.10 -9.43
CA CYS A 669 -1.42 8.03 -10.32
C CYS A 669 -2.35 8.54 -11.45
N VAL A 670 -3.29 9.43 -11.12
CA VAL A 670 -4.23 10.01 -12.10
C VAL A 670 -3.48 10.86 -13.13
N LYS A 671 -2.63 11.78 -12.68
CA LYS A 671 -1.87 12.70 -13.54
C LYS A 671 -0.89 11.97 -14.46
N VAL A 672 -0.17 10.98 -13.94
CA VAL A 672 0.71 10.13 -14.74
C VAL A 672 -0.07 9.34 -15.79
N ARG A 673 -1.20 8.71 -15.41
CA ARG A 673 -2.05 8.00 -16.37
C ARG A 673 -2.52 8.94 -17.48
N GLN A 674 -2.99 10.14 -17.14
CA GLN A 674 -3.43 11.13 -18.11
C GLN A 674 -2.36 11.44 -19.15
N LEU A 675 -1.11 11.70 -18.73
CA LEU A 675 0.01 11.92 -19.65
C LEU A 675 0.29 10.69 -20.53
N LEU A 676 0.40 9.51 -19.92
CA LEU A 676 0.75 8.29 -20.65
C LEU A 676 -0.33 7.90 -21.66
N TYR A 677 -1.62 8.09 -21.34
CA TYR A 677 -2.71 7.86 -22.29
C TYR A 677 -2.64 8.83 -23.48
N LYS A 678 -2.34 10.12 -23.23
CA LYS A 678 -2.23 11.14 -24.28
C LYS A 678 -1.12 10.79 -25.30
N GLU A 679 -0.01 10.21 -24.84
CA GLU A 679 1.12 9.79 -25.68
C GLU A 679 0.96 8.37 -26.28
N GLY A 680 -0.17 7.69 -26.03
CA GLY A 680 -0.41 6.34 -26.58
C GLY A 680 0.16 5.17 -25.75
N TYR A 681 0.66 5.42 -24.54
CA TYR A 681 1.19 4.39 -23.62
C TYR A 681 0.18 3.89 -22.59
N GLY A 682 -1.11 3.85 -22.94
CA GLY A 682 -2.20 3.49 -22.01
C GLY A 682 -2.10 2.09 -21.38
N GLY A 683 -1.28 1.19 -21.93
CA GLY A 683 -1.02 -0.13 -21.34
C GLY A 683 -0.06 -0.13 -20.14
N VAL A 684 0.58 1.00 -19.82
CA VAL A 684 1.45 1.11 -18.64
C VAL A 684 0.58 1.12 -17.39
N GLU A 685 0.82 0.16 -16.50
CA GLU A 685 0.08 0.10 -15.23
C GLU A 685 0.63 1.13 -14.24
N VAL A 686 -0.24 1.98 -13.69
CA VAL A 686 0.11 3.02 -12.72
C VAL A 686 -0.76 2.86 -11.48
N LYS A 687 -0.15 2.46 -10.36
CA LYS A 687 -0.85 2.15 -9.10
C LYS A 687 -0.07 2.61 -7.88
N VAL A 688 -0.78 2.68 -6.75
CA VAL A 688 -0.16 2.89 -5.43
C VAL A 688 0.55 1.63 -4.96
N THR A 689 1.54 1.78 -4.08
CA THR A 689 2.43 0.69 -3.64
C THR A 689 1.69 -0.53 -3.09
N GLU A 690 0.60 -0.33 -2.35
CA GLU A 690 -0.22 -1.42 -1.82
C GLU A 690 -0.84 -2.28 -2.91
N ASP A 691 -1.23 -1.67 -4.04
CA ASP A 691 -1.84 -2.37 -5.16
C ASP A 691 -0.79 -3.11 -6.02
N TRP A 692 0.51 -3.00 -5.71
CA TRP A 692 1.62 -3.68 -6.39
C TRP A 692 2.09 -4.97 -5.70
N GLN A 693 1.56 -5.28 -4.52
CA GLN A 693 1.94 -6.52 -3.82
C GLN A 693 1.60 -7.76 -4.65
N GLY A 694 2.53 -8.71 -4.68
CA GLY A 694 2.45 -9.91 -5.51
C GLY A 694 2.64 -9.71 -7.02
N GLN A 695 2.67 -8.47 -7.52
CA GLN A 695 2.91 -8.17 -8.94
C GLN A 695 4.39 -7.88 -9.21
N GLU A 696 4.77 -7.91 -10.48
CA GLU A 696 6.11 -7.61 -10.98
C GLU A 696 6.05 -7.14 -12.43
N LYS A 697 7.04 -6.34 -12.86
CA LYS A 697 7.17 -5.86 -14.24
C LYS A 697 8.62 -5.91 -14.70
N ARG A 698 8.82 -5.90 -16.02
CA ARG A 698 10.17 -5.87 -16.60
C ARG A 698 10.91 -4.61 -16.17
N VAL A 699 10.21 -3.48 -16.24
CA VAL A 699 10.66 -2.17 -15.78
C VAL A 699 9.69 -1.63 -14.74
N ILE A 700 10.24 -1.06 -13.67
CA ILE A 700 9.47 -0.30 -12.69
C ILE A 700 10.03 1.11 -12.59
N ILE A 701 9.13 2.09 -12.67
CA ILE A 701 9.42 3.49 -12.41
C ILE A 701 8.72 3.89 -11.10
N ILE A 702 9.44 4.49 -10.16
CA ILE A 702 8.92 4.92 -8.87
C ILE A 702 8.94 6.46 -8.84
N SER A 703 7.79 7.09 -8.62
CA SER A 703 7.68 8.55 -8.41
C SER A 703 7.33 8.81 -6.95
N THR A 704 8.22 9.51 -6.24
CA THR A 704 8.12 9.78 -4.79
C THR A 704 7.26 11.01 -4.46
N VAL A 705 7.07 11.91 -5.41
CA VAL A 705 6.26 13.14 -5.41
C VAL A 705 6.81 14.24 -4.51
N ARG A 706 7.15 13.93 -3.26
CA ARG A 706 7.38 14.93 -2.20
C ARG A 706 8.62 15.78 -2.45
N SER A 707 8.39 17.07 -2.63
CA SER A 707 9.43 18.08 -2.92
C SER A 707 9.28 19.39 -2.11
N ASP A 708 8.59 19.39 -0.97
CA ASP A 708 8.31 20.62 -0.21
C ASP A 708 9.56 21.09 0.56
N PRO A 709 10.05 22.33 0.37
CA PRO A 709 11.18 22.87 1.12
C PRO A 709 10.93 22.98 2.62
N GLU A 710 9.68 23.14 3.07
CA GLU A 710 9.33 23.17 4.52
C GLU A 710 9.62 21.83 5.20
N LEU A 711 9.80 20.74 4.43
CA LEU A 711 10.22 19.45 4.97
C LEU A 711 11.70 19.41 5.39
N LEU A 712 12.49 20.42 5.02
CA LEU A 712 13.89 20.56 5.43
C LEU A 712 14.01 21.22 6.82
N GLU A 713 12.90 21.64 7.44
CA GLU A 713 12.88 22.15 8.81
C GLU A 713 12.93 21.00 9.84
N GLU A 714 13.58 21.26 10.99
CA GLU A 714 13.81 20.26 12.03
C GLU A 714 12.47 19.71 12.58
N GLY A 715 12.30 18.39 12.59
CA GLY A 715 11.05 17.72 13.01
C GLY A 715 10.03 17.47 11.88
N ALA A 716 10.29 17.90 10.65
CA ALA A 716 9.36 17.73 9.53
C ALA A 716 9.35 16.31 8.91
N LEU A 717 10.26 15.42 9.34
CA LEU A 717 10.29 13.99 8.97
C LEU A 717 8.93 13.31 9.16
N LYS A 718 8.16 13.71 10.18
CA LYS A 718 6.82 13.16 10.46
C LYS A 718 5.80 13.41 9.33
N PHE A 719 6.07 14.34 8.41
CA PHE A 719 5.17 14.72 7.32
C PHE A 719 5.49 14.05 5.97
N LEU A 720 6.56 13.24 5.90
CA LEU A 720 7.01 12.56 4.68
C LEU A 720 6.17 11.31 4.31
N GLY A 721 5.39 10.78 5.25
CA GLY A 721 4.35 9.76 5.00
C GLY A 721 4.90 8.46 4.41
N PHE A 722 4.67 8.21 3.12
CA PHE A 722 5.13 6.97 2.45
C PHE A 722 6.64 6.76 2.56
N VAL A 723 7.41 7.85 2.47
CA VAL A 723 8.87 7.84 2.42
C VAL A 723 9.44 7.23 3.72
N THR A 724 8.77 7.40 4.86
CA THR A 724 9.22 6.93 6.17
C THR A 724 8.82 5.50 6.49
N SER A 725 8.29 4.72 5.54
CA SER A 725 7.85 3.35 5.78
C SER A 725 8.74 2.35 5.04
N PRO A 726 9.69 1.71 5.74
CA PRO A 726 10.63 0.79 5.13
C PRO A 726 9.97 -0.42 4.46
N ARG A 727 8.88 -0.95 5.03
CA ARG A 727 8.12 -2.07 4.44
C ARG A 727 7.49 -1.69 3.09
N ARG A 728 6.93 -0.48 2.99
CA ARG A 728 6.37 0.07 1.74
C ARG A 728 7.47 0.25 0.69
N THR A 729 8.61 0.81 1.10
CA THR A 729 9.74 1.01 0.20
C THR A 729 10.34 -0.33 -0.26
N ASN A 730 10.45 -1.33 0.61
CA ASN A 730 10.88 -2.68 0.23
C ASN A 730 9.98 -3.31 -0.84
N VAL A 731 8.66 -3.17 -0.69
CA VAL A 731 7.73 -3.63 -1.74
C VAL A 731 8.01 -2.92 -3.05
N ALA A 732 8.10 -1.58 -3.04
CA ALA A 732 8.32 -0.79 -4.25
C ALA A 732 9.64 -1.16 -4.97
N LEU A 733 10.75 -1.23 -4.24
CA LEU A 733 12.09 -1.53 -4.79
C LEU A 733 12.21 -2.96 -5.33
N THR A 734 11.37 -3.90 -4.87
CA THR A 734 11.46 -5.33 -5.24
C THR A 734 10.47 -5.76 -6.33
N ARG A 735 9.82 -4.81 -7.02
CA ARG A 735 8.88 -5.11 -8.12
C ARG A 735 9.56 -5.27 -9.49
N ALA A 736 10.74 -4.69 -9.67
CA ALA A 736 11.44 -4.65 -10.95
C ALA A 736 12.17 -5.97 -11.25
N GLN A 737 12.05 -6.47 -12.49
CA GLN A 737 12.87 -7.59 -12.97
C GLN A 737 14.23 -7.10 -13.49
N ALA A 738 14.23 -6.17 -14.45
CA ALA A 738 15.42 -5.87 -15.24
C ALA A 738 15.91 -4.41 -15.17
N LEU A 739 15.03 -3.43 -14.94
CA LEU A 739 15.40 -2.02 -14.77
C LEU A 739 14.52 -1.35 -13.72
N MET A 740 15.15 -0.60 -12.81
CA MET A 740 14.47 0.21 -11.81
C MET A 740 14.87 1.68 -11.99
N ILE A 741 13.87 2.56 -12.06
CA ILE A 741 14.07 4.00 -12.13
C ILE A 741 13.32 4.63 -10.96
N VAL A 742 14.01 5.37 -10.12
CA VAL A 742 13.42 6.15 -9.02
C VAL A 742 13.54 7.62 -9.36
N ILE A 743 12.43 8.35 -9.26
CA ILE A 743 12.33 9.77 -9.54
C ILE A 743 11.85 10.44 -8.26
N GLY A 744 12.60 11.43 -7.78
CA GLY A 744 12.26 12.13 -6.55
C GLY A 744 13.20 13.27 -6.21
N ASN A 745 12.81 14.05 -5.21
CA ASN A 745 13.64 15.13 -4.71
C ASN A 745 14.75 14.58 -3.82
N GLY A 746 15.99 14.53 -4.33
CA GLY A 746 17.16 14.01 -3.62
C GLY A 746 17.36 14.64 -2.25
N PRO A 747 17.50 15.97 -2.14
CA PRO A 747 17.66 16.66 -0.84
C PRO A 747 16.60 16.30 0.20
N VAL A 748 15.33 16.20 -0.19
CA VAL A 748 14.23 15.82 0.72
C VAL A 748 14.31 14.34 1.12
N LEU A 749 14.62 13.45 0.19
CA LEU A 749 14.72 12.02 0.46
C LEU A 749 15.94 11.65 1.31
N LEU A 750 17.03 12.41 1.22
CA LEU A 750 18.24 12.21 2.03
C LEU A 750 18.01 12.47 3.54
N LEU A 751 16.92 13.13 3.92
CA LEU A 751 16.54 13.31 5.32
C LEU A 751 16.12 11.98 5.98
N ASP A 752 15.52 11.07 5.21
CA ASP A 752 15.09 9.77 5.70
C ASP A 752 16.28 8.79 5.70
N PRO A 753 16.62 8.15 6.83
CA PRO A 753 17.81 7.27 6.92
C PRO A 753 17.81 6.13 5.90
N PHE A 754 16.63 5.59 5.59
CA PHE A 754 16.47 4.48 4.67
C PHE A 754 16.69 4.92 3.21
N TRP A 755 16.07 6.02 2.79
CA TRP A 755 16.29 6.60 1.47
C TRP A 755 17.71 7.15 1.30
N ASN A 756 18.29 7.74 2.34
CA ASN A 756 19.68 8.16 2.34
C ASN A 756 20.61 6.98 2.03
N SER A 757 20.42 5.86 2.73
CA SER A 757 21.16 4.62 2.48
C SER A 757 20.97 4.12 1.04
N PHE A 758 19.74 4.11 0.53
CA PHE A 758 19.48 3.68 -0.85
C PHE A 758 20.15 4.60 -1.89
N ILE A 759 20.02 5.92 -1.75
CA ILE A 759 20.58 6.91 -2.67
C ILE A 759 22.11 6.84 -2.64
N ARG A 760 22.73 6.69 -1.47
CA ARG A 760 24.19 6.48 -1.33
C ARG A 760 24.67 5.25 -2.07
N TYR A 761 23.93 4.13 -2.00
CA TYR A 761 24.24 2.92 -2.76
C TYR A 761 24.22 3.18 -4.28
N VAL A 762 23.19 3.88 -4.77
CA VAL A 762 23.03 4.20 -6.19
C VAL A 762 24.13 5.20 -6.64
N TYR A 763 24.42 6.21 -5.82
CA TYR A 763 25.44 7.21 -6.07
C TYR A 763 26.84 6.60 -6.16
N ALA A 764 27.23 5.78 -5.18
CA ALA A 764 28.52 5.07 -5.19
C ALA A 764 28.67 4.10 -6.38
N SER A 765 27.56 3.64 -6.94
CA SER A 765 27.53 2.79 -8.13
C SER A 765 27.46 3.57 -9.45
N GLY A 766 27.46 4.91 -9.40
CA GLY A 766 27.36 5.79 -10.57
C GLY A 766 25.96 5.87 -11.20
N GLY A 767 24.90 5.44 -10.50
CA GLY A 767 23.54 5.37 -11.02
C GLY A 767 22.68 6.62 -10.82
N CYS A 768 23.24 7.70 -10.27
CA CYS A 768 22.51 8.96 -10.05
C CYS A 768 22.56 9.87 -11.29
N THR A 769 21.48 10.63 -11.52
CA THR A 769 21.39 11.65 -12.57
C THR A 769 20.39 12.73 -12.16
N GLY A 770 20.33 13.85 -12.89
CA GLY A 770 19.41 14.96 -12.62
C GLY A 770 20.10 16.05 -11.80
N ASP A 771 19.42 16.60 -10.80
CA ASP A 771 19.97 17.62 -9.91
C ASP A 771 21.19 17.09 -9.13
N ASP A 772 22.20 17.94 -8.96
CA ASP A 772 23.45 17.59 -8.31
C ASP A 772 23.24 17.26 -6.81
N LEU A 773 23.88 16.18 -6.37
CA LEU A 773 23.85 15.67 -5.01
C LEU A 773 25.20 15.77 -4.29
N GLU A 774 26.27 16.19 -4.96
CA GLU A 774 27.63 16.26 -4.40
C GLU A 774 27.70 17.11 -3.12
N GLY A 775 26.91 18.20 -3.04
CA GLY A 775 26.82 19.05 -1.86
C GLY A 775 26.00 18.47 -0.68
N PHE A 776 25.20 17.43 -0.91
CA PHE A 776 24.32 16.83 0.10
C PHE A 776 24.85 15.49 0.63
N ILE A 777 25.61 14.77 -0.19
CA ILE A 777 26.22 13.49 0.18
C ILE A 777 27.65 13.75 0.63
N GLN A 778 27.89 13.77 1.94
CA GLN A 778 29.24 13.96 2.45
C GLN A 778 30.18 12.84 1.96
N PRO A 779 31.36 13.18 1.40
CA PRO A 779 32.42 12.23 1.12
C PRO A 779 33.08 11.82 2.44
N GLN A 780 32.49 10.86 3.15
CA GLN A 780 33.16 10.22 4.28
C GLN A 780 33.18 8.70 4.08
N GLY A 781 34.42 8.16 4.11
CA GLY A 781 34.71 6.74 4.19
C GLY A 781 34.91 6.08 2.83
N ASP A 782 35.94 5.22 2.75
CA ASP A 782 36.22 4.35 1.62
C ASP A 782 34.96 3.54 1.27
N TYR A 783 34.29 3.87 0.15
CA TYR A 783 33.03 3.28 -0.31
C TYR A 783 33.22 1.85 -0.86
N GLY A 784 34.14 1.08 -0.26
CA GLY A 784 34.35 -0.33 -0.50
C GLY A 784 33.29 -1.20 0.21
N SER A 785 33.66 -2.43 0.59
CA SER A 785 32.75 -3.39 1.23
C SER A 785 32.12 -2.91 2.55
N GLY A 786 32.71 -1.90 3.20
CA GLY A 786 32.23 -1.33 4.48
C GLY A 786 30.87 -0.64 4.37
N ILE A 787 30.54 -0.05 3.22
CA ILE A 787 29.29 0.71 3.03
C ILE A 787 28.05 -0.15 3.31
N PHE A 788 28.09 -1.44 2.99
CA PHE A 788 26.98 -2.36 3.19
C PHE A 788 26.83 -2.83 4.64
N ALA A 789 27.93 -2.90 5.38
CA ALA A 789 27.92 -3.21 6.81
C ALA A 789 27.36 -2.03 7.60
N ASP A 790 27.76 -0.80 7.24
CA ASP A 790 27.26 0.42 7.85
C ASP A 790 25.80 0.67 7.48
N MET A 791 25.42 0.51 6.21
CA MET A 791 24.00 0.52 5.79
C MET A 791 23.17 -0.49 6.59
N ARG A 792 23.64 -1.73 6.76
CA ARG A 792 22.90 -2.72 7.52
C ARG A 792 22.72 -2.27 8.97
N ARG A 793 23.78 -1.78 9.61
CA ARG A 793 23.75 -1.34 11.01
C ARG A 793 22.80 -0.15 11.21
N GLU A 794 23.00 0.92 10.44
CA GLU A 794 22.19 2.15 10.51
C GLU A 794 20.71 1.87 10.26
N ASN A 795 20.39 1.05 9.26
CA ASN A 795 19.00 0.70 8.97
C ASN A 795 18.43 -0.28 10.00
N GLN A 796 19.22 -1.20 10.56
CA GLN A 796 18.73 -2.13 11.57
C GLN A 796 18.36 -1.38 12.85
N ASP A 797 19.20 -0.44 13.31
CA ASP A 797 18.90 0.39 14.48
C ASP A 797 17.65 1.26 14.25
N TYR A 798 17.50 1.85 13.06
CA TYR A 798 16.31 2.63 12.69
C TYR A 798 15.05 1.76 12.61
N MET A 799 15.16 0.56 12.04
CA MET A 799 14.06 -0.39 11.95
C MET A 799 13.66 -0.93 13.31
N ASP A 800 14.62 -1.20 14.18
CA ASP A 800 14.37 -1.63 15.55
C ASP A 800 13.77 -0.49 16.37
N GLN A 801 14.13 0.78 16.13
CA GLN A 801 13.47 1.94 16.72
C GLN A 801 12.02 2.09 16.24
N ILE A 802 11.75 1.97 14.93
CA ILE A 802 10.36 1.99 14.41
C ILE A 802 9.56 0.84 15.02
N ASP A 803 10.10 -0.37 15.00
CA ASP A 803 9.44 -1.55 15.56
C ASP A 803 9.25 -1.37 17.09
N GLN A 804 10.16 -0.69 17.79
CA GLN A 804 10.06 -0.38 19.23
C GLN A 804 9.01 0.67 19.57
N ASP A 805 8.99 1.78 18.82
CA ASP A 805 8.00 2.85 18.95
C ASP A 805 6.60 2.38 18.52
N ASP A 806 6.50 1.36 17.65
CA ASP A 806 5.23 0.77 17.22
C ASP A 806 4.79 -0.48 18.01
N LEU A 807 5.61 -1.14 18.86
CA LEU A 807 5.19 -2.48 19.34
C LEU A 807 5.83 -3.13 20.58
N TRP A 808 7.14 -3.04 20.81
CA TRP A 808 7.81 -4.15 21.52
C TRP A 808 7.94 -4.03 23.04
N ASP A 809 7.61 -2.91 23.67
CA ASP A 809 7.62 -2.81 25.14
C ASP A 809 6.45 -3.53 25.82
N ALA A 810 5.31 -3.64 25.14
CA ALA A 810 4.14 -4.37 25.65
C ALA A 810 4.29 -5.90 25.46
N LEU A 811 4.81 -6.34 24.31
CA LEU A 811 5.02 -7.76 24.02
C LEU A 811 6.30 -8.33 24.67
N ARG A 812 7.39 -7.55 24.83
CA ARG A 812 8.58 -8.00 25.61
C ARG A 812 8.30 -8.14 27.09
N ARG A 813 7.48 -7.26 27.70
CA ARG A 813 7.04 -7.45 29.09
C ARG A 813 6.24 -8.74 29.29
N ALA A 814 5.58 -9.23 28.24
CA ALA A 814 4.90 -10.53 28.25
C ALA A 814 5.83 -11.73 27.98
N SER A 815 6.94 -11.55 27.27
CA SER A 815 7.90 -12.63 26.95
C SER A 815 9.08 -12.73 27.92
N GLN A 816 9.55 -11.63 28.51
CA GLN A 816 10.73 -11.59 29.38
C GLN A 816 10.49 -12.15 30.79
N SER A 817 9.26 -12.57 31.12
CA SER A 817 9.03 -13.37 32.34
C SER A 817 9.23 -14.88 32.13
N TRP A 818 9.68 -15.32 30.95
CA TRP A 818 9.85 -16.74 30.63
C TRP A 818 11.17 -17.34 31.13
N ASP A 819 12.22 -16.52 31.34
CA ASP A 819 13.57 -17.03 31.68
C ASP A 819 14.06 -16.74 33.13
N SER A 820 13.21 -16.18 34.00
CA SER A 820 13.62 -15.87 35.39
C SER A 820 12.89 -16.64 36.50
N ARG A 821 12.15 -17.70 36.15
CA ARG A 821 11.62 -18.68 37.12
C ARG A 821 11.65 -20.10 36.57
N SER A 822 12.86 -20.61 36.42
CA SER A 822 13.19 -22.03 36.56
C SER A 822 14.11 -22.19 37.75
#